data_AF-A0ABD3YI99-F1
#
_entry.id   AF-A0ABD3YI99-F1
#
_cell.length_a   1.000
_cell.length_b   1.000
_cell.length_c   1.000
_cell.angle_alpha   90.00
_cell.angle_beta   90.00
_cell.angle_gamma   90.00
#
_symmetry.space_group_name_H-M   'P 1'
#
loop_
_entity.id
_entity.type
_entity.pdbx_description
1 polymer ?
#
loop_
_entity_poly.entity_id
_entity_poly.type
_entity_poly.pdbx_seq_one_letter_code
_entity_poly.pdbx_strand_id
1 'polypeptide(L)'
;MFLTRLSIQWKITLLAGLCLLCTVALLVGSSLLRMNHNLQLVKTANAQMLEDAAQARMQARAEQQAETIQRFFTDVYHFGDQFSRQVAQLRAQSARHGVDAQVLREDLVKLVHDGLKSNPTLLSLYVVFEPEALDGQDARFAGQEALGSNEKGRFGAYWAQKASGDSSLAVTEAMIADTTAMLDGTPFNTWYQCPKQNLRPCVLNPYFDDASGQRVLMTTVVFPLMENGKLLAVVGADISLSRLQQLALDGDRALYDGQGAIRILSPAGLLAGDSQDANQLGQPLGKSVANAAELLAVQAAGTPRALMGEDKLQVVEPLQAIPDSKNWGVLLEVPRAVLLEPSLKLQGELDARNLGGALWETAFGVGLALVVLVLLWLTARGVTRPILGVAGMLRDIASGEGDLTQRLKYQGQDELGELAGWFNRFLDKLQPIIRDVKASVQDARATADQSAALSTQTSAGMQQQFREIEQVATASQEMSATAHDVANSAAQAADAARGADGATRDGLAVIDQTTRAIDELARDMSQAMTQVEGLAASSEQIGSVLEVIRAIAEQTNLLALNAAIEAARAGEAGRGFAVVADEVRNLAKRTQDSVEEIRQVIEGLQNGTREVVTAMHSSHQQAQGSVSQVEQAVAALQRIGEAVGVINDMNLQIASAAEEQSAVAEEINRNVAGIRDVTESLSGQAQESAQISQSLNDLANHQQGLMGQFRV
;
A
#
# COMPACT_ATOMS: atom_id res chain seq x y z
N MET A 1 102.72 -13.21 12.53
CA MET A 1 104.02 -12.72 12.01
C MET A 1 104.10 -12.79 10.46
N PHE A 2 103.05 -12.37 9.73
CA PHE A 2 103.01 -12.38 8.25
C PHE A 2 102.63 -11.02 7.61
N LEU A 3 102.35 -9.98 8.41
CA LEU A 3 101.82 -8.69 7.93
C LEU A 3 102.87 -7.56 7.79
N THR A 4 104.14 -7.83 8.07
CA THR A 4 105.24 -6.83 8.00
C THR A 4 106.05 -6.87 6.70
N ARG A 5 105.76 -7.78 5.76
CA ARG A 5 106.41 -7.87 4.43
C ARG A 5 105.47 -7.61 3.24
N LEU A 6 104.35 -6.92 3.45
CA LEU A 6 103.44 -6.50 2.37
C LEU A 6 103.56 -4.99 2.13
N SER A 7 103.68 -4.60 0.85
CA SER A 7 103.77 -3.19 0.45
C SER A 7 102.50 -2.42 0.84
N ILE A 8 102.60 -1.10 0.96
CA ILE A 8 101.50 -0.20 1.35
C ILE A 8 100.26 -0.38 0.44
N GLN A 9 100.45 -0.79 -0.83
CA GLN A 9 99.35 -1.14 -1.74
C GLN A 9 98.52 -2.33 -1.24
N TRP A 10 99.16 -3.42 -0.80
CA TRP A 10 98.44 -4.60 -0.31
C TRP A 10 97.76 -4.38 1.04
N LYS A 11 98.28 -3.46 1.85
CA LYS A 11 97.65 -3.07 3.12
C LYS A 11 96.39 -2.25 2.88
N ILE A 12 96.39 -1.36 1.89
CA ILE A 12 95.23 -0.52 1.55
C ILE A 12 94.16 -1.34 0.83
N THR A 13 94.53 -2.21 -0.14
CA THR A 13 93.56 -3.03 -0.87
C THR A 13 92.89 -4.09 0.00
N LEU A 14 93.64 -4.68 0.94
CA LEU A 14 93.10 -5.72 1.81
C LEU A 14 92.24 -5.14 2.95
N LEU A 15 92.54 -3.94 3.46
CA LEU A 15 91.67 -3.26 4.45
C LEU A 15 90.44 -2.62 3.78
N ALA A 16 90.60 -2.01 2.60
CA ALA A 16 89.49 -1.37 1.86
C ALA A 16 88.52 -2.40 1.28
N GLY A 17 89.01 -3.54 0.77
CA GLY A 17 88.17 -4.63 0.27
C GLY A 17 87.35 -5.30 1.37
N LEU A 18 87.91 -5.44 2.57
CA LEU A 18 87.23 -6.04 3.72
C LEU A 18 86.18 -5.08 4.33
N CYS A 19 86.48 -3.78 4.38
CA CYS A 19 85.49 -2.75 4.74
C CYS A 19 84.33 -2.67 3.73
N LEU A 20 84.60 -2.78 2.43
CA LEU A 20 83.58 -2.73 1.37
C LEU A 20 82.63 -3.94 1.42
N LEU A 21 83.17 -5.14 1.65
CA LEU A 21 82.36 -6.35 1.82
C LEU A 21 81.48 -6.27 3.07
N CYS A 22 82.00 -5.76 4.19
CA CYS A 22 81.22 -5.57 5.41
C CYS A 22 80.09 -4.54 5.24
N THR A 23 80.32 -3.42 4.56
CA THR A 23 79.27 -2.40 4.35
C THR A 23 78.19 -2.88 3.39
N VAL A 24 78.55 -3.59 2.31
CA VAL A 24 77.57 -4.19 1.39
C VAL A 24 76.72 -5.25 2.10
N ALA A 25 77.33 -6.12 2.91
CA ALA A 25 76.60 -7.13 3.68
C ALA A 25 75.64 -6.51 4.71
N LEU A 26 76.05 -5.43 5.39
CA LEU A 26 75.20 -4.69 6.33
C LEU A 26 74.04 -3.95 5.63
N LEU A 27 74.29 -3.35 4.46
CA LEU A 27 73.26 -2.65 3.69
C LEU A 27 72.23 -3.60 3.09
N VAL A 28 72.67 -4.69 2.47
CA VAL A 28 71.76 -5.71 1.91
C VAL A 28 70.99 -6.41 3.04
N GLY A 29 71.66 -6.77 4.14
CA GLY A 29 71.01 -7.36 5.31
C GLY A 29 69.96 -6.43 5.94
N SER A 30 70.26 -5.13 6.09
CA SER A 30 69.30 -4.16 6.62
C SER A 30 68.17 -3.79 5.65
N SER A 31 68.39 -3.91 4.32
CA SER A 31 67.34 -3.77 3.31
C SER A 31 66.35 -4.94 3.37
N LEU A 32 66.86 -6.18 3.37
CA LEU A 32 66.04 -7.39 3.45
C LEU A 32 65.22 -7.46 4.75
N LEU A 33 65.82 -7.05 5.88
CA LEU A 33 65.11 -6.96 7.16
C LEU A 33 64.00 -5.90 7.15
N ARG A 34 64.25 -4.71 6.57
CA ARG A 34 63.22 -3.66 6.43
C ARG A 34 62.11 -4.07 5.47
N MET A 35 62.43 -4.73 4.36
CA MET A 35 61.43 -5.20 3.40
C MET A 35 60.51 -6.25 4.03
N ASN A 36 61.07 -7.20 4.77
CA ASN A 36 60.26 -8.20 5.47
C ASN A 36 59.40 -7.57 6.58
N HIS A 37 59.94 -6.58 7.31
CA HIS A 37 59.18 -5.85 8.32
C HIS A 37 58.03 -5.02 7.73
N ASN A 38 58.28 -4.29 6.63
CA ASN A 38 57.27 -3.49 5.94
C ASN A 38 56.18 -4.36 5.30
N LEU A 39 56.55 -5.51 4.72
CA LEU A 39 55.58 -6.47 4.17
C LEU A 39 54.67 -7.04 5.25
N GLN A 40 55.22 -7.36 6.43
CA GLN A 40 54.41 -7.80 7.56
C GLN A 40 53.50 -6.66 8.05
N LEU A 41 54.01 -5.44 8.21
CA LEU A 41 53.24 -4.30 8.71
C LEU A 41 52.06 -3.92 7.80
N VAL A 42 52.27 -3.92 6.47
CA VAL A 42 51.21 -3.66 5.48
C VAL A 42 50.18 -4.79 5.48
N LYS A 43 50.59 -6.06 5.65
CA LYS A 43 49.67 -7.20 5.72
C LYS A 43 48.75 -7.11 6.92
N THR A 44 49.27 -6.83 8.11
CA THR A 44 48.44 -6.76 9.32
C THR A 44 47.57 -5.51 9.36
N ALA A 45 48.09 -4.34 8.97
CA ALA A 45 47.31 -3.10 9.01
C ALA A 45 46.15 -3.10 8.00
N ASN A 46 46.37 -3.65 6.80
CA ASN A 46 45.34 -3.65 5.75
C ASN A 46 44.25 -4.70 6.02
N ALA A 47 44.61 -5.85 6.61
CA ALA A 47 43.63 -6.87 7.02
C ALA A 47 42.71 -6.37 8.15
N GLN A 48 43.28 -5.72 9.18
CA GLN A 48 42.51 -5.20 10.31
C GLN A 48 41.52 -4.11 9.87
N MET A 49 41.97 -3.14 9.07
CA MET A 49 41.08 -2.07 8.57
C MET A 49 39.95 -2.60 7.67
N LEU A 50 40.21 -3.64 6.87
CA LEU A 50 39.18 -4.27 6.05
C LEU A 50 38.17 -5.04 6.89
N GLU A 51 38.61 -5.74 7.94
CA GLU A 51 37.72 -6.45 8.85
C GLU A 51 36.81 -5.48 9.62
N ASP A 52 37.35 -4.35 10.11
CA ASP A 52 36.57 -3.31 10.76
C ASP A 52 35.54 -2.67 9.80
N ALA A 53 35.94 -2.38 8.57
CA ALA A 53 35.04 -1.85 7.54
C ALA A 53 33.97 -2.86 7.11
N ALA A 54 34.34 -4.14 6.98
CA ALA A 54 33.41 -5.23 6.67
C ALA A 54 32.39 -5.42 7.80
N GLN A 55 32.83 -5.36 9.05
CA GLN A 55 31.96 -5.42 10.22
C GLN A 55 30.95 -4.27 10.24
N ALA A 56 31.41 -3.02 10.06
CA ALA A 56 30.52 -1.86 10.02
C ALA A 56 29.50 -1.95 8.88
N ARG A 57 29.94 -2.34 7.67
CA ARG A 57 29.06 -2.51 6.50
C ARG A 57 28.04 -3.62 6.70
N MET A 58 28.47 -4.75 7.25
CA MET A 58 27.60 -5.89 7.56
C MET A 58 26.55 -5.52 8.61
N GLN A 59 26.95 -4.74 9.61
CA GLN A 59 26.03 -4.28 10.66
C GLN A 59 24.97 -3.32 10.12
N ALA A 60 25.37 -2.32 9.34
CA ALA A 60 24.41 -1.45 8.64
C ALA A 60 23.47 -2.24 7.70
N ARG A 61 23.99 -3.30 7.07
CA ARG A 61 23.17 -4.16 6.19
C ARG A 61 22.19 -5.03 6.97
N ALA A 62 22.60 -5.53 8.14
CA ALA A 62 21.75 -6.30 9.03
C ALA A 62 20.63 -5.42 9.60
N GLU A 63 20.94 -4.19 10.02
CA GLU A 63 19.98 -3.16 10.45
C GLU A 63 18.95 -2.88 9.36
N GLN A 64 19.38 -2.61 8.13
CA GLN A 64 18.47 -2.39 7.00
C GLN A 64 17.55 -3.60 6.74
N GLN A 65 18.08 -4.82 6.83
CA GLN A 65 17.29 -6.04 6.64
C GLN A 65 16.28 -6.24 7.78
N ALA A 66 16.69 -5.95 9.02
CA ALA A 66 15.83 -5.99 10.19
C ALA A 66 14.68 -4.98 10.08
N GLU A 67 14.96 -3.74 9.68
CA GLU A 67 13.93 -2.72 9.42
C GLU A 67 12.93 -3.17 8.33
N THR A 68 13.42 -3.83 7.28
CA THR A 68 12.57 -4.34 6.20
C THR A 68 11.59 -5.41 6.71
N ILE A 69 12.08 -6.34 7.53
CA ILE A 69 11.24 -7.39 8.13
C ILE A 69 10.32 -6.82 9.20
N GLN A 70 10.81 -5.87 10.01
CA GLN A 70 10.01 -5.18 11.01
C GLN A 70 8.87 -4.39 10.37
N ARG A 71 9.12 -3.69 9.25
CA ARG A 71 8.08 -2.98 8.50
C ARG A 71 7.01 -3.95 7.99
N PHE A 72 7.41 -5.10 7.45
CA PHE A 72 6.48 -6.14 7.03
C PHE A 72 5.55 -6.60 8.17
N PHE A 73 6.08 -6.87 9.37
CA PHE A 73 5.23 -7.22 10.51
C PHE A 73 4.40 -6.03 11.02
N THR A 74 4.95 -4.81 10.97
CA THR A 74 4.25 -3.58 11.37
C THR A 74 3.04 -3.30 10.49
N ASP A 75 3.14 -3.56 9.18
CA ASP A 75 2.01 -3.44 8.25
C ASP A 75 0.90 -4.45 8.57
N VAL A 76 1.26 -5.71 8.86
CA VAL A 76 0.30 -6.74 9.31
C VAL A 76 -0.31 -6.36 10.66
N TYR A 77 0.48 -5.81 11.58
CA TYR A 77 0.04 -5.34 12.88
C TYR A 77 -1.01 -4.23 12.77
N HIS A 78 -0.74 -3.19 12.00
CA HIS A 78 -1.66 -2.07 11.82
C HIS A 78 -2.95 -2.51 11.15
N PHE A 79 -2.85 -3.35 10.11
CA PHE A 79 -4.03 -3.93 9.47
C PHE A 79 -4.89 -4.70 10.48
N GLY A 80 -4.30 -5.60 11.27
CA GLY A 80 -5.04 -6.40 12.23
C GLY A 80 -5.64 -5.61 13.40
N ASP A 81 -4.95 -4.57 13.89
CA ASP A 81 -5.50 -3.66 14.92
C ASP A 81 -6.72 -2.89 14.38
N GLN A 82 -6.61 -2.32 13.17
CA GLN A 82 -7.71 -1.61 12.52
C GLN A 82 -8.89 -2.54 12.23
N PHE A 83 -8.62 -3.73 11.71
CA PHE A 83 -9.64 -4.74 11.44
C PHE A 83 -10.36 -5.17 12.73
N SER A 84 -9.63 -5.34 13.83
CA SER A 84 -10.22 -5.66 15.15
C SER A 84 -11.17 -4.55 15.64
N ARG A 85 -10.81 -3.27 15.42
CA ARG A 85 -11.70 -2.13 15.75
C ARG A 85 -12.95 -2.12 14.88
N GLN A 86 -12.82 -2.44 13.60
CA GLN A 86 -13.96 -2.52 12.68
C GLN A 86 -14.96 -3.61 13.09
N VAL A 87 -14.46 -4.79 13.47
CA VAL A 87 -15.28 -5.87 14.04
C VAL A 87 -16.01 -5.40 15.31
N ALA A 88 -15.30 -4.72 16.22
CA ALA A 88 -15.89 -4.19 17.45
C ALA A 88 -16.99 -3.15 17.17
N GLN A 89 -16.74 -2.25 16.22
CA GLN A 89 -17.66 -1.20 15.82
C GLN A 89 -18.93 -1.78 15.17
N LEU A 90 -18.79 -2.75 14.27
CA LEU A 90 -19.93 -3.41 13.63
C LEU A 90 -20.83 -4.09 14.67
N ARG A 91 -20.23 -4.84 15.61
CA ARG A 91 -20.98 -5.43 16.74
C ARG A 91 -21.70 -4.37 17.57
N ALA A 92 -21.01 -3.30 17.96
CA ALA A 92 -21.57 -2.26 18.81
C ALA A 92 -22.71 -1.49 18.11
N GLN A 93 -22.59 -1.23 16.81
CA GLN A 93 -23.64 -0.61 16.00
C GLN A 93 -24.85 -1.53 15.88
N SER A 94 -24.65 -2.82 15.56
CA SER A 94 -25.73 -3.80 15.47
C SER A 94 -26.50 -3.93 16.78
N ALA A 95 -25.79 -3.94 17.92
CA ALA A 95 -26.42 -3.94 19.24
C ALA A 95 -27.24 -2.67 19.53
N ARG A 96 -26.78 -1.48 19.09
CA ARG A 96 -27.50 -0.21 19.28
C ARG A 96 -28.73 -0.07 18.38
N HIS A 97 -28.67 -0.59 17.17
CA HIS A 97 -29.74 -0.45 16.17
C HIS A 97 -30.71 -1.63 16.14
N GLY A 98 -30.48 -2.67 16.96
CA GLY A 98 -31.34 -3.85 17.00
C GLY A 98 -31.30 -4.65 15.70
N VAL A 99 -30.14 -4.72 15.04
CA VAL A 99 -29.94 -5.52 13.82
C VAL A 99 -30.11 -6.99 14.17
N ASP A 100 -30.77 -7.76 13.29
CA ASP A 100 -30.94 -9.20 13.49
C ASP A 100 -29.57 -9.91 13.54
N ALA A 101 -29.44 -10.88 14.45
CA ALA A 101 -28.18 -11.57 14.69
C ALA A 101 -27.68 -12.34 13.46
N GLN A 102 -28.57 -12.83 12.60
CA GLN A 102 -28.18 -13.47 11.34
C GLN A 102 -27.47 -12.47 10.42
N VAL A 103 -28.03 -11.27 10.27
CA VAL A 103 -27.45 -10.21 9.42
C VAL A 103 -26.08 -9.79 9.95
N LEU A 104 -25.93 -9.59 11.27
CA LEU A 104 -24.63 -9.29 11.86
C LEU A 104 -23.58 -10.38 11.58
N ARG A 105 -23.96 -11.66 11.65
CA ARG A 105 -23.05 -12.78 11.36
C ARG A 105 -22.70 -12.85 9.87
N GLU A 106 -23.65 -12.63 8.96
CA GLU A 106 -23.41 -12.52 7.52
C GLU A 106 -22.43 -11.38 7.20
N ASP A 107 -22.66 -10.21 7.78
CA ASP A 107 -21.80 -9.03 7.60
C ASP A 107 -20.39 -9.27 8.15
N LEU A 108 -20.25 -9.96 9.28
CA LEU A 108 -18.94 -10.31 9.84
C LEU A 108 -18.19 -11.34 9.00
N VAL A 109 -18.87 -12.40 8.52
CA VAL A 109 -18.24 -13.37 7.60
C VAL A 109 -17.74 -12.68 6.35
N LYS A 110 -18.54 -11.79 5.78
CA LYS A 110 -18.18 -10.98 4.61
C LYS A 110 -17.03 -10.03 4.93
N LEU A 111 -17.04 -9.39 6.10
CA LEU A 111 -15.96 -8.51 6.54
C LEU A 111 -14.63 -9.25 6.65
N VAL A 112 -14.60 -10.47 7.19
CA VAL A 112 -13.38 -11.30 7.24
C VAL A 112 -12.89 -11.68 5.84
N HIS A 113 -13.80 -12.08 4.95
CA HIS A 113 -13.47 -12.37 3.56
C HIS A 113 -12.89 -11.15 2.83
N ASP A 114 -13.58 -10.01 2.88
CA ASP A 114 -13.19 -8.79 2.18
C ASP A 114 -11.90 -8.19 2.78
N GLY A 115 -11.74 -8.31 4.11
CA GLY A 115 -10.49 -7.99 4.81
C GLY A 115 -9.32 -8.79 4.29
N LEU A 116 -9.46 -10.13 4.16
CA LEU A 116 -8.42 -10.98 3.57
C LEU A 116 -8.13 -10.62 2.12
N LYS A 117 -9.17 -10.38 1.30
CA LYS A 117 -9.03 -10.01 -0.12
C LYS A 117 -8.30 -8.69 -0.32
N SER A 118 -8.53 -7.72 0.55
CA SER A 118 -7.85 -6.42 0.49
C SER A 118 -6.37 -6.48 0.88
N ASN A 119 -5.93 -7.56 1.54
CA ASN A 119 -4.56 -7.73 1.99
C ASN A 119 -3.90 -9.02 1.44
N PRO A 120 -3.30 -8.96 0.23
CA PRO A 120 -2.65 -10.12 -0.39
C PRO A 120 -1.35 -10.55 0.29
N THR A 121 -0.90 -9.85 1.35
CA THR A 121 0.27 -10.26 2.14
C THR A 121 -0.07 -11.39 3.12
N LEU A 122 -1.34 -11.47 3.54
CA LEU A 122 -1.83 -12.46 4.47
C LEU A 122 -2.12 -13.78 3.78
N LEU A 123 -1.91 -14.87 4.51
CA LEU A 123 -2.34 -16.21 4.12
C LEU A 123 -3.81 -16.43 4.49
N SER A 124 -4.18 -16.05 5.71
CA SER A 124 -5.53 -16.17 6.24
C SER A 124 -5.85 -15.06 7.24
N LEU A 125 -7.15 -14.85 7.44
CA LEU A 125 -7.70 -13.92 8.42
C LEU A 125 -8.85 -14.62 9.14
N TYR A 126 -8.92 -14.46 10.46
CA TYR A 126 -9.99 -15.05 11.24
C TYR A 126 -10.42 -14.19 12.43
N VAL A 127 -11.64 -14.44 12.88
CA VAL A 127 -12.25 -13.83 14.07
C VAL A 127 -12.99 -14.90 14.84
N VAL A 128 -12.65 -15.06 16.13
CA VAL A 128 -13.27 -16.02 17.04
C VAL A 128 -13.74 -15.28 18.28
N PHE A 129 -15.06 -15.12 18.44
CA PHE A 129 -15.64 -14.50 19.64
C PHE A 129 -15.55 -15.43 20.84
N GLU A 130 -15.54 -14.93 22.07
CA GLU A 130 -15.83 -15.72 23.27
C GLU A 130 -17.29 -16.25 23.22
N PRO A 131 -17.62 -17.34 23.92
CA PRO A 131 -18.99 -17.84 23.98
C PRO A 131 -19.98 -16.75 24.40
N GLU A 132 -21.08 -16.64 23.66
CA GLU A 132 -22.16 -15.65 23.81
C GLU A 132 -21.71 -14.18 23.70
N ALA A 133 -20.48 -13.90 23.26
CA ALA A 133 -19.93 -12.54 23.28
C ALA A 133 -20.32 -11.70 22.05
N LEU A 134 -20.66 -12.32 20.92
CA LEU A 134 -21.05 -11.61 19.71
C LEU A 134 -22.44 -10.96 19.86
N ASP A 135 -23.47 -11.79 20.01
CA ASP A 135 -24.89 -11.40 19.98
C ASP A 135 -25.75 -12.09 21.04
N GLY A 136 -25.16 -12.93 21.90
CA GLY A 136 -25.85 -13.67 22.95
C GLY A 136 -26.83 -14.73 22.45
N GLN A 137 -26.67 -15.21 21.22
CA GLN A 137 -27.56 -16.18 20.57
C GLN A 137 -26.82 -17.39 19.99
N ASP A 138 -25.66 -17.79 20.53
CA ASP A 138 -24.85 -18.85 19.92
C ASP A 138 -25.67 -20.14 19.70
N ALA A 139 -26.47 -20.56 20.67
CA ALA A 139 -27.32 -21.75 20.55
C ALA A 139 -28.26 -21.75 19.32
N ARG A 140 -28.71 -20.57 18.83
CA ARG A 140 -29.56 -20.43 17.64
C ARG A 140 -28.81 -20.76 16.35
N PHE A 141 -27.50 -20.53 16.32
CA PHE A 141 -26.65 -20.63 15.13
C PHE A 141 -25.75 -21.88 15.12
N ALA A 142 -26.01 -22.85 16.00
CA ALA A 142 -25.23 -24.09 16.07
C ALA A 142 -25.20 -24.84 14.73
N GLY A 143 -23.99 -25.10 14.22
CA GLY A 143 -23.74 -25.80 12.96
C GLY A 143 -23.98 -24.98 11.69
N GLN A 144 -24.23 -23.66 11.80
CA GLN A 144 -24.45 -22.80 10.65
C GLN A 144 -23.12 -22.22 10.12
N GLU A 145 -22.31 -23.06 9.47
CA GLU A 145 -20.96 -22.69 9.02
C GLU A 145 -20.93 -21.51 8.04
N ALA A 146 -21.95 -21.37 7.18
CA ALA A 146 -22.08 -20.24 6.26
C ALA A 146 -22.18 -18.88 6.97
N LEU A 147 -22.61 -18.88 8.23
CA LEU A 147 -22.68 -17.72 9.12
C LEU A 147 -21.47 -17.65 10.07
N GLY A 148 -20.37 -18.33 9.74
CA GLY A 148 -19.17 -18.39 10.57
C GLY A 148 -19.42 -19.00 11.94
N SER A 149 -20.45 -19.82 12.10
CA SER A 149 -20.89 -20.35 13.39
C SER A 149 -20.52 -21.82 13.51
N ASN A 150 -19.80 -22.19 14.56
CA ASN A 150 -19.28 -23.55 14.75
C ASN A 150 -20.33 -24.52 15.30
N GLU A 151 -19.93 -25.72 15.71
CA GLU A 151 -20.82 -26.78 16.21
C GLU A 151 -21.57 -26.43 17.52
N LYS A 152 -21.13 -25.41 18.25
CA LYS A 152 -21.83 -24.83 19.41
C LYS A 152 -22.55 -23.53 19.06
N GLY A 153 -22.41 -23.08 17.82
CA GLY A 153 -22.97 -21.85 17.29
C GLY A 153 -22.21 -20.61 17.71
N ARG A 154 -21.04 -20.79 18.31
CA ARG A 154 -20.09 -19.72 18.59
C ARG A 154 -19.54 -19.18 17.28
N PHE A 155 -19.43 -17.85 17.18
CA PHE A 155 -18.86 -17.22 15.99
C PHE A 155 -17.35 -17.41 15.93
N GLY A 156 -16.90 -18.05 14.86
CA GLY A 156 -15.51 -18.34 14.52
C GLY A 156 -15.35 -18.38 13.02
N ALA A 157 -15.27 -17.23 12.35
CA ALA A 157 -15.07 -17.19 10.90
C ALA A 157 -13.57 -17.23 10.57
N TYR A 158 -13.15 -18.15 9.71
CA TYR A 158 -11.79 -18.24 9.19
C TYR A 158 -11.84 -18.27 7.66
N TRP A 159 -10.99 -17.45 7.02
CA TRP A 159 -10.79 -17.43 5.58
C TRP A 159 -9.31 -17.57 5.26
N ALA A 160 -8.98 -18.38 4.25
CA ALA A 160 -7.62 -18.57 3.75
C ALA A 160 -7.55 -18.45 2.23
N GLN A 161 -6.47 -17.84 1.74
CA GLN A 161 -6.17 -17.74 0.32
C GLN A 161 -5.60 -19.07 -0.19
N LYS A 162 -6.07 -19.55 -1.34
CA LYS A 162 -5.53 -20.73 -2.03
C LYS A 162 -5.30 -20.44 -3.51
N ALA A 163 -4.35 -21.17 -4.11
CA ALA A 163 -4.12 -21.13 -5.55
C ALA A 163 -5.36 -21.53 -6.38
N SER A 164 -6.27 -22.35 -5.83
CA SER A 164 -7.51 -22.81 -6.48
C SER A 164 -8.75 -21.96 -6.16
N GLY A 165 -8.60 -20.85 -5.44
CA GLY A 165 -9.69 -20.02 -4.91
C GLY A 165 -9.83 -20.18 -3.39
N ASP A 166 -10.18 -19.07 -2.73
CA ASP A 166 -10.23 -18.96 -1.27
C ASP A 166 -11.10 -20.03 -0.62
N SER A 167 -10.72 -20.44 0.60
CA SER A 167 -11.53 -21.33 1.42
C SER A 167 -11.94 -20.69 2.72
N SER A 168 -13.15 -20.99 3.16
CA SER A 168 -13.66 -20.66 4.48
C SER A 168 -13.92 -21.91 5.32
N LEU A 169 -13.88 -21.74 6.63
CA LEU A 169 -14.40 -22.70 7.60
C LEU A 169 -14.89 -21.98 8.85
N ALA A 170 -15.77 -22.65 9.61
CA ALA A 170 -16.10 -22.25 10.96
C ALA A 170 -15.12 -22.89 11.96
N VAL A 171 -14.45 -22.07 12.77
CA VAL A 171 -13.46 -22.52 13.75
C VAL A 171 -14.14 -23.34 14.85
N THR A 172 -13.84 -24.63 14.90
CA THR A 172 -14.48 -25.58 15.82
C THR A 172 -13.96 -25.46 17.25
N GLU A 173 -14.73 -25.90 18.24
CA GLU A 173 -14.27 -25.96 19.63
C GLU A 173 -13.10 -26.93 19.79
N ALA A 174 -13.06 -27.98 18.97
CA ALA A 174 -11.93 -28.92 18.94
C ALA A 174 -10.62 -28.21 18.54
N MET A 175 -10.64 -27.33 17.53
CA MET A 175 -9.46 -26.53 17.16
C MET A 175 -9.04 -25.56 18.26
N ILE A 176 -10.01 -24.93 18.92
CA ILE A 176 -9.78 -23.99 20.04
C ILE A 176 -9.20 -24.71 21.26
N ALA A 177 -9.57 -25.98 21.47
CA ALA A 177 -9.11 -26.81 22.57
C ALA A 177 -7.85 -27.63 22.24
N ASP A 178 -7.33 -27.59 21.01
CA ASP A 178 -6.21 -28.42 20.59
C ASP A 178 -4.90 -27.96 21.25
N THR A 179 -4.35 -28.82 22.11
CA THR A 179 -3.08 -28.58 22.80
C THR A 179 -1.92 -29.41 22.24
N THR A 180 -2.05 -29.94 21.02
CA THR A 180 -0.97 -30.65 20.34
C THR A 180 0.27 -29.75 20.26
N ALA A 181 1.44 -30.31 20.56
CA ALA A 181 2.68 -29.52 20.61
C ALA A 181 3.08 -29.02 19.20
N MET A 182 3.34 -27.72 19.09
CA MET A 182 3.95 -27.06 17.94
C MET A 182 5.47 -27.33 17.88
N LEU A 183 6.14 -26.78 16.86
CA LEU A 183 7.57 -26.94 16.61
C LEU A 183 8.46 -26.44 17.76
N ASP A 184 8.01 -25.44 18.50
CA ASP A 184 8.68 -24.88 19.68
C ASP A 184 8.21 -25.51 21.00
N GLY A 185 7.34 -26.52 20.95
CA GLY A 185 6.75 -27.19 22.10
C GLY A 185 5.56 -26.46 22.74
N THR A 186 5.16 -25.30 22.22
CA THR A 186 3.94 -24.62 22.70
C THR A 186 2.67 -25.32 22.22
N PRO A 187 1.53 -25.21 22.92
CA PRO A 187 0.26 -25.82 22.48
C PRO A 187 -0.26 -25.22 21.17
N PHE A 188 -0.91 -26.02 20.31
CA PHE A 188 -1.46 -25.55 19.03
C PHE A 188 -2.43 -24.38 19.20
N ASN A 189 -3.30 -24.39 20.21
CA ASN A 189 -4.22 -23.30 20.49
C ASN A 189 -3.58 -22.01 21.05
N THR A 190 -2.26 -21.87 21.01
CA THR A 190 -1.55 -20.63 21.39
C THR A 190 -2.06 -19.42 20.59
N TRP A 191 -2.48 -19.61 19.33
CA TRP A 191 -3.06 -18.55 18.50
C TRP A 191 -4.33 -17.94 19.12
N TYR A 192 -5.08 -18.74 19.89
CA TYR A 192 -6.25 -18.28 20.63
C TYR A 192 -5.93 -17.88 22.08
N GLN A 193 -5.06 -18.65 22.76
CA GLN A 193 -4.78 -18.46 24.19
C GLN A 193 -3.83 -17.29 24.48
N CYS A 194 -2.86 -17.01 23.61
CA CYS A 194 -1.87 -15.95 23.85
C CYS A 194 -2.50 -14.57 24.05
N PRO A 195 -3.36 -14.06 23.15
CA PRO A 195 -3.97 -12.73 23.31
C PRO A 195 -4.97 -12.72 24.47
N LYS A 196 -5.59 -13.86 24.78
CA LYS A 196 -6.52 -14.03 25.90
C LYS A 196 -5.85 -13.97 27.26
N GLN A 197 -4.65 -14.54 27.40
CA GLN A 197 -3.91 -14.53 28.66
C GLN A 197 -3.17 -13.21 28.89
N ASN A 198 -2.61 -12.63 27.82
CA ASN A 198 -1.77 -11.44 27.95
C ASN A 198 -2.54 -10.13 27.79
N LEU A 199 -3.79 -10.17 27.28
CA LEU A 199 -4.62 -9.00 26.97
C LEU A 199 -3.92 -7.97 26.05
N ARG A 200 -2.97 -8.44 25.26
CA ARG A 200 -2.23 -7.68 24.25
C ARG A 200 -1.96 -8.56 23.02
N PRO A 201 -1.65 -7.96 21.87
CA PRO A 201 -1.31 -8.73 20.68
C PRO A 201 -0.09 -9.65 20.88
N CYS A 202 -0.05 -10.77 20.16
CA CYS A 202 1.06 -11.71 20.16
C CYS A 202 1.53 -12.02 18.74
N VAL A 203 2.79 -12.41 18.58
CA VAL A 203 3.31 -13.04 17.37
C VAL A 203 3.78 -14.44 17.73
N LEU A 204 3.25 -15.43 17.03
CA LEU A 204 3.59 -16.84 17.27
C LEU A 204 4.92 -17.21 16.63
N ASN A 205 5.60 -18.21 17.19
CA ASN A 205 6.70 -18.86 16.48
C ASN A 205 6.17 -19.64 15.27
N PRO A 206 7.02 -19.96 14.28
CA PRO A 206 6.64 -20.81 13.15
C PRO A 206 5.97 -22.12 13.58
N TYR A 207 4.84 -22.45 12.98
CA TYR A 207 4.08 -23.68 13.23
C TYR A 207 3.39 -24.17 11.95
N PHE A 208 2.99 -25.44 11.94
CA PHE A 208 2.21 -26.01 10.85
C PHE A 208 0.72 -25.84 11.15
N ASP A 209 -0.03 -25.43 10.14
CA ASP A 209 -1.49 -25.47 10.18
C ASP A 209 -2.03 -26.14 8.91
N ASP A 210 -3.07 -26.93 9.12
CA ASP A 210 -3.79 -27.71 8.12
C ASP A 210 -5.22 -27.18 7.91
N ALA A 211 -5.64 -26.13 8.65
CA ALA A 211 -6.99 -25.54 8.59
C ALA A 211 -7.36 -25.06 7.17
N SER A 212 -6.38 -24.55 6.43
CA SER A 212 -6.55 -24.23 5.01
C SER A 212 -6.71 -25.47 4.11
N GLY A 213 -6.77 -26.70 4.61
CA GLY A 213 -6.84 -27.92 3.79
C GLY A 213 -5.55 -28.28 3.04
N GLN A 214 -4.48 -27.52 3.24
CA GLN A 214 -3.12 -27.86 2.90
C GLN A 214 -2.24 -27.58 4.12
N ARG A 215 -1.27 -28.47 4.37
CA ARG A 215 -0.30 -28.28 5.43
C ARG A 215 0.66 -27.17 5.06
N VAL A 216 0.51 -26.01 5.70
CA VAL A 216 1.33 -24.83 5.44
C VAL A 216 2.10 -24.46 6.70
N LEU A 217 3.36 -24.07 6.51
CA LEU A 217 4.19 -23.54 7.57
C LEU A 217 3.98 -22.01 7.64
N MET A 218 3.56 -21.51 8.80
CA MET A 218 3.15 -20.12 8.99
C MET A 218 3.54 -19.57 10.36
N THR A 219 3.41 -18.25 10.50
CA THR A 219 3.40 -17.52 11.78
C THR A 219 2.15 -16.66 11.81
N THR A 220 1.71 -16.22 12.98
CA THR A 220 0.46 -15.48 13.12
C THR A 220 0.65 -14.29 14.04
N VAL A 221 0.11 -13.15 13.62
CA VAL A 221 -0.11 -12.00 14.51
C VAL A 221 -1.55 -12.07 15.01
N VAL A 222 -1.74 -12.14 16.32
CA VAL A 222 -3.05 -12.32 16.97
C VAL A 222 -3.36 -11.16 17.88
N PHE A 223 -4.61 -10.69 17.85
CA PHE A 223 -5.08 -9.47 18.50
C PHE A 223 -6.25 -9.79 19.42
N PRO A 224 -6.23 -9.32 20.68
CA PRO A 224 -7.40 -9.38 21.54
C PRO A 224 -8.35 -8.24 21.21
N LEU A 225 -9.60 -8.57 20.90
CA LEU A 225 -10.68 -7.59 20.82
C LEU A 225 -11.24 -7.37 22.22
N MET A 226 -10.98 -6.19 22.79
CA MET A 226 -11.32 -5.85 24.17
C MET A 226 -12.46 -4.83 24.23
N GLU A 227 -13.41 -5.02 25.15
CA GLU A 227 -14.45 -4.04 25.48
C GLU A 227 -14.58 -3.95 27.00
N ASN A 228 -14.44 -2.74 27.57
CA ASN A 228 -14.53 -2.49 29.01
C ASN A 228 -13.63 -3.41 29.87
N GLY A 229 -12.44 -3.75 29.37
CA GLY A 229 -11.49 -4.65 30.05
C GLY A 229 -11.81 -6.15 29.96
N LYS A 230 -12.87 -6.54 29.24
CA LYS A 230 -13.23 -7.93 28.95
C LYS A 230 -12.81 -8.30 27.53
N LEU A 231 -12.23 -9.48 27.36
CA LEU A 231 -12.01 -10.07 26.03
C LEU A 231 -13.35 -10.46 25.41
N LEU A 232 -13.61 -9.98 24.20
CA LEU A 232 -14.78 -10.34 23.41
C LEU A 232 -14.46 -11.32 22.29
N ALA A 233 -13.32 -11.15 21.63
CA ALA A 233 -12.91 -11.98 20.52
C ALA A 233 -11.38 -12.03 20.38
N VAL A 234 -10.90 -13.01 19.63
CA VAL A 234 -9.55 -13.08 19.11
C VAL A 234 -9.61 -12.92 17.61
N VAL A 235 -8.81 -11.99 17.10
CA VAL A 235 -8.58 -11.80 15.66
C VAL A 235 -7.19 -12.30 15.34
N GLY A 236 -6.99 -13.02 14.25
CA GLY A 236 -5.64 -13.41 13.84
C GLY A 236 -5.42 -13.28 12.34
N ALA A 237 -4.22 -12.84 12.01
CA ALA A 237 -3.72 -12.65 10.67
C ALA A 237 -2.53 -13.59 10.46
N ASP A 238 -2.74 -14.63 9.66
CA ASP A 238 -1.72 -15.64 9.40
C ASP A 238 -0.81 -15.19 8.25
N ILE A 239 0.47 -15.47 8.40
CA ILE A 239 1.53 -15.11 7.47
C ILE A 239 2.22 -16.40 7.02
N SER A 240 2.20 -16.66 5.72
CA SER A 240 2.98 -17.76 5.15
C SER A 240 4.47 -17.52 5.34
N LEU A 241 5.23 -18.52 5.81
CA LEU A 241 6.68 -18.42 5.87
C LEU A 241 7.32 -18.28 4.49
N SER A 242 6.62 -18.64 3.40
CA SER A 242 7.11 -18.36 2.04
C SER A 242 7.31 -16.88 1.77
N ARG A 243 6.56 -15.99 2.43
CA ARG A 243 6.74 -14.53 2.34
C ARG A 243 8.03 -14.09 3.02
N LEU A 244 8.26 -14.57 4.24
CA LEU A 244 9.49 -14.29 5.01
C LEU A 244 10.73 -14.89 4.32
N GLN A 245 10.60 -16.08 3.75
CA GLN A 245 11.61 -16.71 2.90
C GLN A 245 12.00 -15.82 1.72
N GLN A 246 11.01 -15.18 1.07
CA GLN A 246 11.29 -14.27 -0.04
C GLN A 246 12.04 -13.02 0.40
N LEU A 247 11.69 -12.45 1.57
CA LEU A 247 12.45 -11.33 2.14
C LEU A 247 13.91 -11.71 2.45
N ALA A 248 14.17 -12.95 2.88
CA ALA A 248 15.53 -13.45 3.08
C ALA A 248 16.30 -13.58 1.75
N LEU A 249 15.67 -14.16 0.72
CA LEU A 249 16.26 -14.32 -0.61
C LEU A 249 16.56 -12.98 -1.29
N ASP A 250 15.63 -12.01 -1.22
CA ASP A 250 15.82 -10.69 -1.83
C ASP A 250 16.91 -9.89 -1.10
N GLY A 251 17.00 -10.02 0.23
CA GLY A 251 18.08 -9.42 1.01
C GLY A 251 19.46 -9.99 0.64
N ASP A 252 19.54 -11.31 0.47
CA ASP A 252 20.78 -12.04 0.16
C ASP A 252 21.36 -11.69 -1.21
N ARG A 253 20.51 -11.51 -2.24
CA ARG A 253 20.97 -11.04 -3.57
C ARG A 253 21.75 -9.73 -3.51
N ALA A 254 21.41 -8.86 -2.57
CA ALA A 254 22.07 -7.58 -2.37
C ALA A 254 23.15 -7.62 -1.27
N LEU A 255 23.44 -8.80 -0.71
CA LEU A 255 24.54 -9.07 0.21
C LEU A 255 25.69 -9.75 -0.55
N TYR A 256 26.68 -8.96 -0.98
CA TYR A 256 27.86 -9.44 -1.72
C TYR A 256 27.48 -10.28 -2.97
N ASP A 257 26.53 -9.79 -3.77
CA ASP A 257 26.06 -10.44 -4.99
C ASP A 257 25.55 -11.89 -4.78
N GLY A 258 24.93 -12.16 -3.62
CA GLY A 258 24.39 -13.48 -3.26
C GLY A 258 25.44 -14.46 -2.72
N GLN A 259 26.63 -13.98 -2.36
CA GLN A 259 27.68 -14.80 -1.73
C GLN A 259 27.61 -14.79 -0.19
N GLY A 260 26.52 -14.28 0.37
CA GLY A 260 26.21 -14.31 1.80
C GLY A 260 25.13 -15.33 2.14
N ALA A 261 24.59 -15.21 3.35
CA ALA A 261 23.38 -15.89 3.77
C ALA A 261 22.58 -14.97 4.69
N ILE A 262 21.27 -14.93 4.51
CA ILE A 262 20.34 -14.23 5.40
C ILE A 262 19.35 -15.24 5.98
N ARG A 263 19.23 -15.24 7.31
CA ARG A 263 18.23 -16.04 8.01
C ARG A 263 17.36 -15.16 8.91
N ILE A 264 16.08 -15.49 8.98
CA ILE A 264 15.10 -14.84 9.85
C ILE A 264 14.79 -15.81 10.98
N LEU A 265 14.92 -15.36 12.22
CA LEU A 265 14.84 -16.16 13.43
C LEU A 265 13.62 -15.73 14.25
N SER A 266 12.81 -16.70 14.64
CA SER A 266 11.78 -16.49 15.64
C SER A 266 12.39 -16.39 17.05
N PRO A 267 11.64 -15.89 18.06
CA PRO A 267 12.11 -15.86 19.45
C PRO A 267 12.47 -17.22 20.04
N ALA A 268 11.88 -18.31 19.55
CA ALA A 268 12.25 -19.68 19.91
C ALA A 268 13.49 -20.21 19.17
N GLY A 269 14.10 -19.41 18.29
CA GLY A 269 15.24 -19.81 17.47
C GLY A 269 14.88 -20.72 16.31
N LEU A 270 13.62 -20.72 15.87
CA LEU A 270 13.18 -21.42 14.66
C LEU A 270 13.43 -20.54 13.43
N LEU A 271 13.80 -21.17 12.32
CA LEU A 271 14.02 -20.50 11.05
C LEU A 271 12.68 -20.12 10.39
N ALA A 272 12.43 -18.81 10.28
CA ALA A 272 11.31 -18.24 9.56
C ALA A 272 11.64 -17.86 8.11
N GLY A 273 12.93 -17.77 7.79
CA GLY A 273 13.49 -17.54 6.46
C GLY A 273 14.93 -18.04 6.43
N ASP A 274 15.37 -18.66 5.34
CA ASP A 274 16.76 -19.08 5.13
C ASP A 274 17.11 -18.95 3.64
N SER A 275 17.93 -17.96 3.28
CA SER A 275 18.28 -17.70 1.88
C SER A 275 19.10 -18.83 1.22
N GLN A 276 19.73 -19.70 2.02
CA GLN A 276 20.57 -20.80 1.52
C GLN A 276 19.78 -22.09 1.31
N ASP A 277 18.86 -22.42 2.21
CA ASP A 277 18.07 -23.66 2.13
C ASP A 277 16.66 -23.48 2.71
N ALA A 278 15.67 -23.30 1.83
CA ALA A 278 14.26 -23.18 2.20
C ALA A 278 13.69 -24.46 2.86
N ASN A 279 14.38 -25.61 2.79
CA ASN A 279 13.94 -26.83 3.50
C ASN A 279 14.22 -26.78 5.01
N GLN A 280 15.00 -25.80 5.47
CA GLN A 280 15.29 -25.60 6.90
C GLN A 280 14.20 -24.81 7.63
N LEU A 281 13.19 -24.30 6.93
CA LEU A 281 12.12 -23.53 7.55
C LEU A 281 11.44 -24.33 8.67
N GLY A 282 11.22 -23.68 9.82
CA GLY A 282 10.68 -24.28 11.04
C GLY A 282 11.67 -25.14 11.83
N GLN A 283 12.90 -25.35 11.35
CA GLN A 283 13.92 -26.06 12.11
C GLN A 283 14.63 -25.13 13.11
N PRO A 284 15.11 -25.64 14.25
CA PRO A 284 15.96 -24.88 15.16
C PRO A 284 17.29 -24.49 14.50
N LEU A 285 17.75 -23.25 14.74
CA LEU A 285 19.01 -22.71 14.21
C LEU A 285 20.22 -23.63 14.50
N GLY A 286 20.23 -24.30 15.66
CA GLY A 286 21.31 -25.21 16.06
C GLY A 286 21.52 -26.43 15.15
N LYS A 287 20.58 -26.73 14.22
CA LYS A 287 20.79 -27.78 13.22
C LYS A 287 21.68 -27.35 12.06
N SER A 288 21.69 -26.06 11.72
CA SER A 288 22.43 -25.51 10.57
C SER A 288 23.61 -24.64 10.98
N VAL A 289 23.64 -24.13 12.23
CA VAL A 289 24.68 -23.21 12.71
C VAL A 289 25.27 -23.68 14.03
N ALA A 290 26.59 -23.92 14.05
CA ALA A 290 27.30 -24.51 15.20
C ALA A 290 27.28 -23.65 16.48
N ASN A 291 27.38 -22.32 16.34
CA ASN A 291 27.38 -21.37 17.46
C ASN A 291 25.98 -20.76 17.74
N ALA A 292 24.90 -21.47 17.39
CA ALA A 292 23.53 -20.98 17.52
C ALA A 292 23.19 -20.45 18.94
N ALA A 293 23.70 -21.09 20.01
CA ALA A 293 23.41 -20.66 21.38
C ALA A 293 23.89 -19.22 21.68
N GLU A 294 25.06 -18.84 21.15
CA GLU A 294 25.60 -17.49 21.32
C GLU A 294 24.77 -16.47 20.50
N LEU A 295 24.43 -16.83 19.26
CA LEU A 295 23.61 -15.99 18.37
C LEU A 295 22.20 -15.72 18.94
N LEU A 296 21.57 -16.75 19.49
CA LEU A 296 20.25 -16.64 20.12
C LEU A 296 20.30 -15.84 21.43
N ALA A 297 21.43 -15.87 22.17
CA ALA A 297 21.62 -15.02 23.33
C ALA A 297 21.72 -13.53 22.95
N VAL A 298 22.39 -13.21 21.83
CA VAL A 298 22.45 -11.84 21.28
C VAL A 298 21.05 -11.37 20.88
N GLN A 299 20.29 -12.20 20.14
CA GLN A 299 18.90 -11.91 19.78
C GLN A 299 18.04 -11.61 21.02
N ALA A 300 18.09 -12.48 22.03
CA ALA A 300 17.32 -12.33 23.25
C ALA A 300 17.71 -11.07 24.04
N ALA A 301 18.98 -10.66 24.02
CA ALA A 301 19.46 -9.45 24.68
C ALA A 301 18.99 -8.15 24.00
N GLY A 302 18.62 -8.19 22.71
CA GLY A 302 18.12 -7.03 21.98
C GLY A 302 19.18 -5.99 21.62
N THR A 303 20.46 -6.36 21.68
CA THR A 303 21.58 -5.49 21.26
C THR A 303 22.30 -6.14 20.09
N PRO A 304 22.47 -5.45 18.96
CA PRO A 304 23.07 -6.04 17.79
C PRO A 304 24.56 -6.30 17.99
N ARG A 305 25.04 -7.41 17.45
CA ARG A 305 26.43 -7.81 17.62
C ARG A 305 26.95 -8.52 16.38
N ALA A 306 28.13 -8.09 15.94
CA ALA A 306 28.95 -8.83 15.01
C ALA A 306 29.85 -9.81 15.77
N LEU A 307 29.89 -11.05 15.29
CA LEU A 307 30.70 -12.13 15.81
C LEU A 307 31.62 -12.61 14.68
N MET A 308 32.92 -12.44 14.87
CA MET A 308 33.92 -12.94 13.95
C MET A 308 34.25 -14.39 14.30
N GLY A 309 33.80 -15.33 13.47
CA GLY A 309 34.21 -16.74 13.55
C GLY A 309 35.52 -17.00 12.79
N GLU A 310 36.02 -18.25 12.81
CA GLU A 310 37.25 -18.61 12.09
C GLU A 310 37.12 -18.43 10.57
N ASP A 311 35.96 -18.81 10.00
CA ASP A 311 35.73 -18.86 8.54
C ASP A 311 34.69 -17.86 8.01
N LYS A 312 33.92 -17.20 8.89
CA LYS A 312 32.81 -16.33 8.50
C LYS A 312 32.59 -15.21 9.51
N LEU A 313 32.11 -14.07 9.01
CA LEU A 313 31.57 -12.99 9.83
C LEU A 313 30.06 -13.18 9.94
N GLN A 314 29.55 -13.16 11.17
CA GLN A 314 28.13 -13.27 11.46
C GLN A 314 27.65 -12.00 12.14
N VAL A 315 26.51 -11.46 11.72
CA VAL A 315 25.86 -10.34 12.40
C VAL A 315 24.45 -10.72 12.76
N VAL A 316 24.11 -10.55 14.04
CA VAL A 316 22.75 -10.72 14.54
C VAL A 316 22.17 -9.34 14.82
N GLU A 317 21.08 -9.03 14.15
CA GLU A 317 20.29 -7.83 14.36
C GLU A 317 18.93 -8.22 14.96
N PRO A 318 18.70 -7.95 16.25
CA PRO A 318 17.42 -8.19 16.89
C PRO A 318 16.35 -7.21 16.38
N LEU A 319 15.12 -7.67 16.19
CA LEU A 319 13.98 -6.84 15.82
C LEU A 319 12.72 -7.23 16.60
N GLN A 320 11.87 -6.25 16.89
CA GLN A 320 10.54 -6.51 17.44
C GLN A 320 9.54 -6.58 16.30
N ALA A 321 8.93 -7.75 16.10
CA ALA A 321 7.94 -7.94 15.03
C ALA A 321 6.73 -7.03 15.24
N ILE A 322 6.26 -6.92 16.47
CA ILE A 322 5.23 -5.97 16.90
C ILE A 322 5.68 -5.26 18.18
N PRO A 323 5.07 -4.12 18.55
CA PRO A 323 5.38 -3.43 19.81
C PRO A 323 5.31 -4.38 21.01
N ASP A 324 6.31 -4.30 21.89
CA ASP A 324 6.42 -5.10 23.13
C ASP A 324 6.48 -6.62 22.96
N SER A 325 6.77 -7.12 21.74
CA SER A 325 7.01 -8.54 21.49
C SER A 325 8.43 -8.98 21.85
N LYS A 326 8.62 -10.29 22.01
CA LYS A 326 9.96 -10.87 22.12
C LYS A 326 10.72 -10.65 20.81
N ASN A 327 12.02 -10.42 20.92
CA ASN A 327 12.86 -10.14 19.76
C ASN A 327 12.91 -11.34 18.81
N TRP A 328 12.48 -11.09 17.58
CA TRP A 328 12.92 -11.82 16.41
C TRP A 328 14.36 -11.40 16.08
N GLY A 329 15.00 -12.09 15.15
CA GLY A 329 16.35 -11.75 14.73
C GLY A 329 16.57 -11.93 13.25
N VAL A 330 17.44 -11.12 12.68
CA VAL A 330 18.05 -11.39 11.38
C VAL A 330 19.49 -11.80 11.61
N LEU A 331 19.89 -12.93 11.03
CA LEU A 331 21.26 -13.39 11.00
C LEU A 331 21.81 -13.22 9.58
N LEU A 332 22.83 -12.39 9.43
CA LEU A 332 23.63 -12.31 8.22
C LEU A 332 24.92 -13.11 8.42
N GLU A 333 25.29 -13.93 7.45
CA GLU A 333 26.59 -14.58 7.40
C GLU A 333 27.28 -14.28 6.09
N VAL A 334 28.57 -13.94 6.13
CA VAL A 334 29.40 -13.85 4.92
C VAL A 334 30.71 -14.61 5.15
N PRO A 335 31.12 -15.52 4.25
CA PRO A 335 32.40 -16.19 4.35
C PRO A 335 33.55 -15.18 4.33
N ARG A 336 34.55 -15.39 5.19
CA ARG A 336 35.72 -14.52 5.29
C ARG A 336 36.48 -14.41 3.98
N ALA A 337 36.50 -15.48 3.18
CA ALA A 337 37.09 -15.48 1.84
C ALA A 337 36.46 -14.43 0.90
N VAL A 338 35.14 -14.22 0.98
CA VAL A 338 34.41 -13.23 0.18
C VAL A 338 34.74 -11.81 0.66
N LEU A 339 34.83 -11.60 1.98
CA LEU A 339 35.20 -10.30 2.56
C LEU A 339 36.63 -9.87 2.17
N LEU A 340 37.55 -10.84 2.05
CA LEU A 340 38.97 -10.60 1.78
C LEU A 340 39.36 -10.72 0.30
N GLU A 341 38.44 -11.07 -0.61
CA GLU A 341 38.73 -11.25 -2.04
C GLU A 341 39.45 -10.04 -2.67
N PRO A 342 39.08 -8.77 -2.38
CA PRO A 342 39.80 -7.60 -2.89
C PRO A 342 41.24 -7.50 -2.34
N SER A 343 41.46 -7.93 -1.09
CA SER A 343 42.78 -7.92 -0.43
C SER A 343 43.71 -8.98 -1.01
N LEU A 344 43.19 -10.18 -1.28
CA LEU A 344 43.95 -11.28 -1.87
C LEU A 344 44.42 -10.96 -3.30
N LYS A 345 43.60 -10.24 -4.09
CA LYS A 345 44.01 -9.72 -5.41
C LYS A 345 45.14 -8.70 -5.28
N LEU A 346 45.05 -7.76 -4.34
CA LEU A 346 46.10 -6.78 -4.07
C LEU A 346 47.40 -7.45 -3.56
N GLN A 347 47.28 -8.51 -2.74
CA GLN A 347 48.41 -9.29 -2.26
C GLN A 347 49.16 -9.99 -3.42
N GLY A 348 48.42 -10.54 -4.39
CA GLY A 348 49.01 -11.13 -5.60
C GLY A 348 49.78 -10.13 -6.47
N GLU A 349 49.27 -8.89 -6.58
CA GLU A 349 49.97 -7.82 -7.31
C GLU A 349 51.22 -7.31 -6.60
N LEU A 350 51.20 -7.22 -5.26
CA LEU A 350 52.33 -6.80 -4.45
C LEU A 350 53.45 -7.86 -4.42
N ASP A 351 53.10 -9.14 -4.31
CA ASP A 351 54.08 -10.23 -4.33
C ASP A 351 54.77 -10.36 -5.71
N ALA A 352 54.05 -10.10 -6.81
CA ALA A 352 54.60 -10.08 -8.17
C ALA A 352 55.59 -8.93 -8.42
N ARG A 353 55.38 -7.75 -7.82
CA ARG A 353 56.28 -6.59 -7.98
C ARG A 353 57.53 -6.67 -7.09
N ASN A 354 57.45 -7.30 -5.92
CA ASN A 354 58.57 -7.35 -4.98
C ASN A 354 59.64 -8.41 -5.32
N LEU A 355 59.27 -9.50 -6.03
CA LEU A 355 60.24 -10.47 -6.55
C LEU A 355 61.16 -9.88 -7.64
N GLY A 356 60.68 -8.89 -8.39
CA GLY A 356 61.48 -8.17 -9.40
C GLY A 356 62.49 -7.19 -8.80
N GLY A 357 62.17 -6.58 -7.65
CA GLY A 357 63.04 -5.61 -6.96
C GLY A 357 64.24 -6.25 -6.26
N ALA A 358 64.05 -7.39 -5.61
CA ALA A 358 65.11 -8.06 -4.85
C ALA A 358 66.26 -8.61 -5.74
N LEU A 359 65.96 -9.00 -6.98
CA LEU A 359 66.96 -9.47 -7.96
C LEU A 359 67.82 -8.33 -8.51
N TRP A 360 67.24 -7.13 -8.68
CA TRP A 360 67.99 -5.97 -9.17
C TRP A 360 68.88 -5.36 -8.09
N GLU A 361 68.45 -5.31 -6.82
CA GLU A 361 69.27 -4.79 -5.72
C GLU A 361 70.49 -5.68 -5.40
N THR A 362 70.36 -7.00 -5.52
CA THR A 362 71.47 -7.95 -5.34
C THR A 362 72.44 -7.93 -6.53
N ALA A 363 71.95 -7.80 -7.77
CA ALA A 363 72.79 -7.62 -8.95
C ALA A 363 73.58 -6.31 -8.94
N PHE A 364 72.96 -5.21 -8.46
CA PHE A 364 73.61 -3.90 -8.36
C PHE A 364 74.69 -3.87 -7.27
N GLY A 365 74.48 -4.56 -6.14
CA GLY A 365 75.48 -4.68 -5.06
C GLY A 365 76.73 -5.48 -5.46
N VAL A 366 76.57 -6.57 -6.22
CA VAL A 366 77.69 -7.35 -6.77
C VAL A 366 78.39 -6.59 -7.90
N GLY A 367 77.63 -5.86 -8.73
CA GLY A 367 78.16 -5.01 -9.80
C GLY A 367 79.02 -3.86 -9.26
N LEU A 368 78.59 -3.19 -8.20
CA LEU A 368 79.32 -2.05 -7.60
C LEU A 368 80.67 -2.49 -6.99
N ALA A 369 80.74 -3.69 -6.40
CA ALA A 369 81.98 -4.24 -5.84
C ALA A 369 83.01 -4.60 -6.93
N LEU A 370 82.56 -5.06 -8.10
CA LEU A 370 83.40 -5.31 -9.28
C LEU A 370 83.90 -4.00 -9.91
N VAL A 371 83.05 -2.98 -9.98
CA VAL A 371 83.38 -1.67 -10.55
C VAL A 371 84.43 -0.92 -9.71
N VAL A 372 84.40 -1.02 -8.38
CA VAL A 372 85.40 -0.40 -7.49
C VAL A 372 86.79 -1.05 -7.64
N LEU A 373 86.86 -2.36 -7.88
CA LEU A 373 88.11 -3.08 -8.18
C LEU A 373 88.72 -2.70 -9.54
N VAL A 374 87.87 -2.37 -10.51
CA VAL A 374 88.26 -1.96 -11.87
C VAL A 374 88.65 -0.47 -11.92
N LEU A 375 87.99 0.39 -11.14
CA LEU A 375 88.31 1.83 -11.03
C LEU A 375 89.69 2.12 -10.41
N LEU A 376 90.17 1.25 -9.49
CA LEU A 376 91.54 1.30 -8.95
C LEU A 376 92.62 0.97 -9.98
N TRP A 377 92.26 0.29 -11.08
CA TRP A 377 93.16 -0.05 -12.18
C TRP A 377 93.14 1.01 -13.29
N LEU A 378 91.96 1.60 -13.57
CA LEU A 378 91.76 2.58 -14.66
C LEU A 378 92.24 4.00 -14.33
N THR A 379 92.24 4.40 -13.05
CA THR A 379 92.70 5.73 -12.61
C THR A 379 94.21 5.95 -12.81
N ALA A 380 94.99 4.90 -13.07
CA ALA A 380 96.43 4.98 -13.26
C ALA A 380 96.88 5.33 -14.69
N ARG A 381 95.99 5.44 -15.70
CA ARG A 381 96.48 5.51 -17.10
C ARG A 381 95.88 6.48 -18.11
N GLY A 382 94.87 7.34 -17.85
CA GLY A 382 94.33 8.07 -19.01
C GLY A 382 93.37 9.24 -18.92
N VAL A 383 93.23 9.97 -17.80
CA VAL A 383 92.08 10.90 -17.65
C VAL A 383 92.46 12.38 -17.50
N THR A 384 93.30 12.94 -18.37
CA THR A 384 93.58 14.40 -18.30
C THR A 384 93.46 15.20 -19.60
N ARG A 385 92.89 14.67 -20.70
CA ARG A 385 92.73 15.52 -21.92
C ARG A 385 91.42 15.51 -22.73
N PRO A 386 90.50 14.52 -22.72
CA PRO A 386 89.29 14.62 -23.56
C PRO A 386 88.03 15.23 -22.88
N ILE A 387 88.05 15.44 -21.56
CA ILE A 387 86.88 15.86 -20.74
C ILE A 387 86.27 17.23 -21.16
N LEU A 388 87.05 18.10 -21.81
CA LEU A 388 86.58 19.45 -22.18
C LEU A 388 85.66 19.50 -23.41
N GLY A 389 85.57 18.43 -24.21
CA GLY A 389 84.75 18.40 -25.43
C GLY A 389 83.26 18.16 -25.20
N VAL A 390 82.90 17.29 -24.26
CA VAL A 390 81.50 16.90 -24.00
C VAL A 390 80.76 17.90 -23.10
N ALA A 391 81.48 18.62 -22.24
CA ALA A 391 80.92 19.68 -21.40
C ALA A 391 80.38 20.88 -22.21
N GLY A 392 80.90 21.12 -23.41
CA GLY A 392 80.43 22.19 -24.31
C GLY A 392 79.05 21.89 -24.92
N MET A 393 78.78 20.63 -25.29
CA MET A 393 77.54 20.25 -25.96
C MET A 393 76.35 20.09 -25.00
N LEU A 394 76.60 19.72 -23.74
CA LEU A 394 75.58 19.74 -22.67
C LEU A 394 75.15 21.17 -22.30
N ARG A 395 76.02 22.17 -22.55
CA ARG A 395 75.68 23.59 -22.35
C ARG A 395 74.68 24.08 -23.38
N ASP A 396 74.83 23.69 -24.65
CA ASP A 396 73.91 24.06 -25.73
C ASP A 396 72.50 23.45 -25.57
N ILE A 397 72.40 22.22 -25.05
CA ILE A 397 71.10 21.58 -24.76
C ILE A 397 70.45 22.19 -23.50
N ALA A 398 71.24 22.60 -22.51
CA ALA A 398 70.75 23.27 -21.31
C ALA A 398 70.37 24.76 -21.52
N SER A 399 70.83 25.39 -22.62
CA SER A 399 70.50 26.77 -22.99
C SER A 399 69.61 26.92 -24.23
N GLY A 400 69.21 25.81 -24.87
CA GLY A 400 68.38 25.80 -26.08
C GLY A 400 66.88 25.71 -25.80
N GLU A 401 66.06 26.11 -26.78
CA GLU A 401 64.59 26.18 -26.76
C GLU A 401 63.87 24.81 -26.72
N GLY A 402 64.36 23.84 -25.91
CA GLY A 402 63.67 22.56 -25.71
C GLY A 402 63.61 21.63 -26.93
N ASP A 403 64.54 21.77 -27.89
CA ASP A 403 64.57 20.95 -29.11
C ASP A 403 65.15 19.55 -28.85
N LEU A 404 64.26 18.60 -28.54
CA LEU A 404 64.59 17.20 -28.28
C LEU A 404 64.84 16.41 -29.56
N THR A 405 64.77 17.01 -30.75
CA THR A 405 65.08 16.35 -32.04
C THR A 405 66.59 16.30 -32.31
N GLN A 406 67.40 17.06 -31.57
CA GLN A 406 68.85 17.03 -31.71
C GLN A 406 69.46 15.73 -31.18
N ARG A 407 70.60 15.34 -31.75
CA ARG A 407 71.35 14.12 -31.39
C ARG A 407 72.83 14.42 -31.32
N LEU A 408 73.53 13.81 -30.36
CA LEU A 408 74.98 13.92 -30.23
C LEU A 408 75.66 13.11 -31.35
N LYS A 409 76.41 13.79 -32.23
CA LYS A 409 77.18 13.19 -33.33
C LYS A 409 78.65 13.05 -32.92
N TYR A 410 78.98 11.97 -32.21
CA TYR A 410 80.35 11.62 -31.87
C TYR A 410 80.63 10.17 -32.29
N GLN A 411 81.65 9.97 -33.13
CA GLN A 411 81.94 8.69 -33.81
C GLN A 411 83.12 7.93 -33.21
N GLY A 412 83.62 8.34 -32.04
CA GLY A 412 84.65 7.59 -31.31
C GLY A 412 84.09 6.26 -30.77
N GLN A 413 84.92 5.22 -30.71
CA GLN A 413 84.59 3.93 -30.09
C GLN A 413 85.07 3.87 -28.63
N ASP A 414 85.21 5.03 -27.99
CA ASP A 414 85.66 5.21 -26.61
C ASP A 414 84.48 5.57 -25.69
N GLU A 415 84.76 5.83 -24.41
CA GLU A 415 83.76 6.10 -23.37
C GLU A 415 82.89 7.32 -23.68
N LEU A 416 83.36 8.25 -24.53
CA LEU A 416 82.58 9.41 -24.97
C LEU A 416 81.62 9.07 -26.13
N GLY A 417 82.00 8.09 -26.96
CA GLY A 417 81.12 7.41 -27.92
C GLY A 417 79.96 6.69 -27.27
N GLU A 418 80.25 5.97 -26.19
CA GLU A 418 79.23 5.27 -25.42
C GLU A 418 78.27 6.26 -24.73
N LEU A 419 78.80 7.35 -24.15
CA LEU A 419 77.99 8.42 -23.53
C LEU A 419 77.06 9.12 -24.53
N ALA A 420 77.57 9.46 -25.72
CA ALA A 420 76.75 10.04 -26.79
C ALA A 420 75.63 9.09 -27.24
N GLY A 421 75.93 7.78 -27.31
CA GLY A 421 74.95 6.73 -27.61
C GLY A 421 73.86 6.60 -26.53
N TRP A 422 74.22 6.57 -25.25
CA TRP A 422 73.25 6.47 -24.14
C TRP A 422 72.38 7.72 -24.00
N PHE A 423 72.94 8.92 -24.22
CA PHE A 423 72.17 10.16 -24.21
C PHE A 423 71.13 10.22 -25.32
N ASN A 424 71.47 9.76 -26.54
CA ASN A 424 70.51 9.66 -27.64
C ASN A 424 69.38 8.66 -27.30
N ARG A 425 69.67 7.52 -26.66
CA ARG A 425 68.63 6.57 -26.18
C ARG A 425 67.73 7.15 -25.08
N PHE A 426 68.26 8.03 -24.23
CA PHE A 426 67.46 8.76 -23.25
C PHE A 426 66.46 9.68 -23.94
N LEU A 427 66.90 10.44 -24.96
CA LEU A 427 66.00 11.26 -25.77
C LEU A 427 64.96 10.41 -26.52
N ASP A 428 65.33 9.23 -27.03
CA ASP A 428 64.39 8.31 -27.69
C ASP A 428 63.28 7.80 -26.73
N LYS A 429 63.53 7.77 -25.41
CA LYS A 429 62.48 7.48 -24.41
C LYS A 429 61.70 8.71 -23.97
N LEU A 430 62.33 9.88 -23.94
CA LEU A 430 61.69 11.12 -23.48
C LEU A 430 60.71 11.69 -24.52
N GLN A 431 61.05 11.60 -25.82
CA GLN A 431 60.18 12.05 -26.92
C GLN A 431 58.76 11.45 -26.89
N PRO A 432 58.58 10.11 -26.81
CA PRO A 432 57.23 9.52 -26.76
C PRO A 432 56.47 9.92 -25.48
N ILE A 433 57.14 10.06 -24.33
CA ILE A 433 56.49 10.52 -23.09
C ILE A 433 55.93 11.94 -23.26
N ILE A 434 56.71 12.87 -23.81
CA ILE A 434 56.25 14.25 -24.06
C ILE A 434 55.12 14.27 -25.10
N ARG A 435 55.18 13.39 -26.10
CA ARG A 435 54.09 13.21 -27.09
C ARG A 435 52.80 12.71 -26.44
N ASP A 436 52.89 11.72 -25.55
CA ASP A 436 51.75 11.14 -24.84
C ASP A 436 51.13 12.13 -23.85
N VAL A 437 51.96 12.94 -23.16
CA VAL A 437 51.48 14.05 -22.31
C VAL A 437 50.75 15.09 -23.14
N LYS A 438 51.30 15.48 -24.30
CA LYS A 438 50.64 16.42 -25.21
C LYS A 438 49.30 15.90 -25.73
N ALA A 439 49.20 14.60 -26.04
CA ALA A 439 47.95 13.95 -26.41
C ALA A 439 46.95 13.93 -25.24
N SER A 440 47.41 13.58 -24.03
CA SER A 440 46.56 13.54 -22.83
C SER A 440 46.00 14.92 -22.46
N VAL A 441 46.77 15.99 -22.64
CA VAL A 441 46.32 17.38 -22.43
C VAL A 441 45.25 17.78 -23.47
N GLN A 442 45.37 17.32 -24.72
CA GLN A 442 44.35 17.53 -25.74
C GLN A 442 43.05 16.78 -25.42
N ASP A 443 43.14 15.53 -24.97
CA ASP A 443 41.98 14.74 -24.55
C ASP A 443 41.29 15.34 -23.31
N ALA A 444 42.06 15.85 -22.34
CA ALA A 444 41.53 16.54 -21.17
C ALA A 444 40.76 17.81 -21.55
N ARG A 445 41.28 18.58 -22.51
CA ARG A 445 40.58 19.76 -23.05
C ARG A 445 39.29 19.37 -23.77
N ALA A 446 39.32 18.36 -24.63
CA ALA A 446 38.13 17.89 -25.35
C ALA A 446 37.04 17.41 -24.38
N THR A 447 37.43 16.71 -23.31
CA THR A 447 36.52 16.26 -22.24
C THR A 447 35.94 17.44 -21.47
N ALA A 448 36.75 18.46 -21.16
CA ALA A 448 36.28 19.69 -20.50
C ALA A 448 35.28 20.47 -21.38
N ASP A 449 35.54 20.60 -22.68
CA ASP A 449 34.63 21.22 -23.65
C ASP A 449 33.29 20.46 -23.73
N GLN A 450 33.34 19.12 -23.78
CA GLN A 450 32.14 18.28 -23.78
C GLN A 450 31.34 18.42 -22.48
N SER A 451 32.02 18.47 -21.33
CA SER A 451 31.39 18.67 -20.02
C SER A 451 30.72 20.04 -19.89
N ALA A 452 31.35 21.10 -20.40
CA ALA A 452 30.76 22.45 -20.43
C ALA A 452 29.51 22.51 -21.32
N ALA A 453 29.54 21.85 -22.48
CA ALA A 453 28.38 21.76 -23.37
C ALA A 453 27.22 20.99 -22.73
N LEU A 454 27.50 19.85 -22.10
CA LEU A 454 26.50 19.05 -21.39
C LEU A 454 25.89 19.82 -20.21
N SER A 455 26.71 20.56 -19.46
CA SER A 455 26.25 21.39 -18.34
C SER A 455 25.31 22.51 -18.83
N THR A 456 25.64 23.15 -19.96
CA THR A 456 24.78 24.16 -20.60
C THR A 456 23.45 23.56 -21.06
N GLN A 457 23.48 22.40 -21.71
CA GLN A 457 22.27 21.69 -22.12
C GLN A 457 21.41 21.28 -20.92
N THR A 458 22.03 20.83 -19.83
CA THR A 458 21.34 20.48 -18.59
C THR A 458 20.65 21.70 -17.99
N SER A 459 21.33 22.84 -17.90
CA SER A 459 20.75 24.10 -17.41
C SER A 459 19.55 24.55 -18.25
N ALA A 460 19.64 24.47 -19.59
CA ALA A 460 18.51 24.77 -20.47
C ALA A 460 17.33 23.80 -20.26
N GLY A 461 17.62 22.51 -20.05
CA GLY A 461 16.61 21.49 -19.70
C GLY A 461 15.91 21.80 -18.37
N MET A 462 16.66 22.21 -17.34
CA MET A 462 16.10 22.60 -16.04
C MET A 462 15.19 23.82 -16.15
N GLN A 463 15.53 24.82 -16.96
CA GLN A 463 14.65 25.98 -17.20
C GLN A 463 13.32 25.59 -17.86
N GLN A 464 13.34 24.60 -18.76
CA GLN A 464 12.12 24.07 -19.35
C GLN A 464 11.30 23.30 -18.31
N GLN A 465 11.94 22.43 -17.55
CA GLN A 465 11.30 21.66 -16.49
C GLN A 465 10.64 22.58 -15.45
N PHE A 466 11.29 23.69 -15.08
CA PHE A 466 10.72 24.69 -14.18
C PHE A 466 9.39 25.26 -14.69
N ARG A 467 9.27 25.53 -16.00
CA ARG A 467 8.01 25.99 -16.60
C ARG A 467 6.92 24.92 -16.57
N GLU A 468 7.28 23.66 -16.81
CA GLU A 468 6.36 22.53 -16.75
C GLU A 468 5.86 22.32 -15.30
N ILE A 469 6.74 22.44 -14.31
CA ILE A 469 6.42 22.38 -12.87
C ILE A 469 5.40 23.47 -12.49
N GLU A 470 5.62 24.73 -12.90
CA GLU A 470 4.68 25.84 -12.64
C GLU A 470 3.29 25.60 -13.27
N GLN A 471 3.23 25.00 -14.46
CA GLN A 471 1.97 24.61 -15.09
C GLN A 471 1.25 23.51 -14.30
N VAL A 472 1.99 22.49 -13.84
CA VAL A 472 1.41 21.42 -13.02
C VAL A 472 0.93 21.96 -11.67
N ALA A 473 1.69 22.85 -11.02
CA ALA A 473 1.28 23.50 -9.78
C ALA A 473 -0.05 24.25 -9.96
N THR A 474 -0.16 25.03 -11.04
CA THR A 474 -1.38 25.77 -11.38
C THR A 474 -2.56 24.83 -11.62
N ALA A 475 -2.37 23.78 -12.42
CA ALA A 475 -3.41 22.79 -12.70
C ALA A 475 -3.85 22.05 -11.42
N SER A 476 -2.92 21.76 -10.50
CA SER A 476 -3.24 21.14 -9.22
C SER A 476 -4.07 22.06 -8.33
N GLN A 477 -3.76 23.36 -8.33
CA GLN A 477 -4.54 24.36 -7.60
C GLN A 477 -5.95 24.50 -8.16
N GLU A 478 -6.10 24.54 -9.48
CA GLU A 478 -7.41 24.54 -10.14
C GLU A 478 -8.20 23.26 -9.87
N MET A 479 -7.52 22.10 -9.86
CA MET A 479 -8.14 20.81 -9.52
C MET A 479 -8.66 20.79 -8.08
N SER A 480 -7.90 21.30 -7.11
CA SER A 480 -8.36 21.40 -5.72
C SER A 480 -9.58 22.33 -5.59
N ALA A 481 -9.55 23.50 -6.24
CA ALA A 481 -10.67 24.43 -6.23
C ALA A 481 -11.94 23.82 -6.85
N THR A 482 -11.81 23.17 -8.01
CA THR A 482 -12.95 22.52 -8.69
C THR A 482 -13.49 21.33 -7.89
N ALA A 483 -12.63 20.55 -7.24
CA ALA A 483 -13.04 19.49 -6.34
C ALA A 483 -13.88 20.05 -5.16
N HIS A 484 -13.45 21.17 -4.58
CA HIS A 484 -14.23 21.84 -3.53
C HIS A 484 -15.61 22.33 -4.04
N ASP A 485 -15.66 22.89 -5.24
CA ASP A 485 -16.92 23.32 -5.87
C ASP A 485 -17.86 22.14 -6.16
N VAL A 486 -17.32 20.99 -6.59
CA VAL A 486 -18.10 19.76 -6.80
C VAL A 486 -18.64 19.22 -5.48
N ALA A 487 -17.84 19.21 -4.41
CA ALA A 487 -18.29 18.80 -3.09
C ALA A 487 -19.44 19.69 -2.59
N ASN A 488 -19.31 21.01 -2.74
CA ASN A 488 -20.36 21.98 -2.38
C ASN A 488 -21.63 21.78 -3.22
N SER A 489 -21.49 21.52 -4.52
CA SER A 489 -22.62 21.25 -5.42
C SER A 489 -23.34 19.95 -5.06
N ALA A 490 -22.60 18.90 -4.73
CA ALA A 490 -23.15 17.63 -4.27
C ALA A 490 -23.88 17.79 -2.92
N ALA A 491 -23.34 18.56 -1.99
CA ALA A 491 -23.99 18.87 -0.72
C ALA A 491 -25.33 19.62 -0.93
N GLN A 492 -25.36 20.61 -1.83
CA GLN A 492 -26.60 21.31 -2.20
C GLN A 492 -27.62 20.37 -2.87
N ALA A 493 -27.16 19.49 -3.75
CA ALA A 493 -28.01 18.51 -4.41
C ALA A 493 -28.58 17.48 -3.41
N ALA A 494 -27.81 17.06 -2.41
CA ALA A 494 -28.29 16.21 -1.32
C ALA A 494 -29.37 16.93 -0.48
N ASP A 495 -29.19 18.22 -0.22
CA ASP A 495 -30.19 19.00 0.52
C ASP A 495 -31.49 19.18 -0.26
N ALA A 496 -31.40 19.43 -1.57
CA ALA A 496 -32.55 19.45 -2.47
C ALA A 496 -33.26 18.09 -2.54
N ALA A 497 -32.51 16.98 -2.58
CA ALA A 497 -33.05 15.64 -2.52
C ALA A 497 -33.80 15.38 -1.20
N ARG A 498 -33.22 15.76 -0.05
CA ARG A 498 -33.92 15.69 1.25
C ARG A 498 -35.21 16.51 1.26
N GLY A 499 -35.19 17.71 0.67
CA GLY A 499 -36.39 18.52 0.51
C GLY A 499 -37.47 17.83 -0.34
N ALA A 500 -37.08 17.16 -1.43
CA ALA A 500 -37.99 16.40 -2.27
C ALA A 500 -38.55 15.14 -1.58
N ASP A 501 -37.74 14.45 -0.76
CA ASP A 501 -38.21 13.33 0.08
C ASP A 501 -39.25 13.81 1.08
N GLY A 502 -38.98 14.93 1.76
CA GLY A 502 -39.94 15.58 2.66
C GLY A 502 -41.26 15.90 1.97
N ALA A 503 -41.22 16.56 0.81
CA ALA A 503 -42.41 16.88 0.02
C ALA A 503 -43.18 15.62 -0.44
N THR A 504 -42.47 14.53 -0.75
CA THR A 504 -43.09 13.25 -1.12
C THR A 504 -43.82 12.62 0.06
N ARG A 505 -43.24 12.68 1.27
CA ARG A 505 -43.86 12.17 2.50
C ARG A 505 -45.08 13.00 2.90
N ASP A 506 -45.01 14.32 2.77
CA ASP A 506 -46.16 15.20 2.97
C ASP A 506 -47.28 14.89 1.95
N GLY A 507 -46.91 14.66 0.68
CA GLY A 507 -47.83 14.24 -0.37
C GLY A 507 -48.54 12.92 -0.06
N LEU A 508 -47.82 11.92 0.47
CA LEU A 508 -48.40 10.66 0.91
C LEU A 508 -49.39 10.85 2.07
N ALA A 509 -49.10 11.75 3.02
CA ALA A 509 -50.02 12.07 4.12
C ALA A 509 -51.33 12.73 3.62
N VAL A 510 -51.23 13.65 2.65
CA VAL A 510 -52.41 14.26 2.01
C VAL A 510 -53.25 13.22 1.27
N ILE A 511 -52.59 12.28 0.58
CA ILE A 511 -53.29 11.19 -0.12
C ILE A 511 -54.00 10.24 0.87
N ASP A 512 -53.37 9.90 1.98
CA ASP A 512 -54.00 9.08 3.03
C ASP A 512 -55.26 9.78 3.59
N GLN A 513 -55.18 11.08 3.85
CA GLN A 513 -56.35 11.86 4.26
C GLN A 513 -57.45 11.90 3.19
N THR A 514 -57.06 12.01 1.92
CA THR A 514 -58.00 11.98 0.78
C THR A 514 -58.70 10.63 0.66
N THR A 515 -57.97 9.53 0.87
CA THR A 515 -58.52 8.16 0.86
C THR A 515 -59.59 8.00 1.93
N ARG A 516 -59.31 8.47 3.16
CA ARG A 516 -60.29 8.44 4.26
C ARG A 516 -61.54 9.25 3.96
N ALA A 517 -61.39 10.41 3.33
CA ALA A 517 -62.52 11.26 2.93
C ALA A 517 -63.38 10.59 1.84
N ILE A 518 -62.77 9.88 0.89
CA ILE A 518 -63.50 9.11 -0.12
C ILE A 518 -64.26 7.92 0.51
N ASP A 519 -63.64 7.22 1.47
CA ASP A 519 -64.30 6.13 2.22
C ASP A 519 -65.47 6.63 3.08
N GLU A 520 -65.34 7.81 3.68
CA GLU A 520 -66.44 8.48 4.38
C GLU A 520 -67.57 8.86 3.42
N LEU A 521 -67.25 9.47 2.27
CA LEU A 521 -68.22 9.79 1.23
C LEU A 521 -68.97 8.54 0.74
N ALA A 522 -68.26 7.43 0.49
CA ALA A 522 -68.87 6.17 0.07
C ALA A 522 -69.85 5.62 1.13
N ARG A 523 -69.51 5.75 2.43
CA ARG A 523 -70.40 5.35 3.53
C ARG A 523 -71.64 6.24 3.62
N ASP A 524 -71.47 7.56 3.54
CA ASP A 524 -72.58 8.52 3.56
C ASP A 524 -73.56 8.27 2.40
N MET A 525 -73.01 7.97 1.22
CA MET A 525 -73.78 7.58 0.05
C MET A 525 -74.57 6.29 0.26
N SER A 526 -73.96 5.25 0.83
CA SER A 526 -74.65 4.00 1.15
C SER A 526 -75.79 4.23 2.15
N GLN A 527 -75.59 5.11 3.13
CA GLN A 527 -76.62 5.45 4.10
C GLN A 527 -77.76 6.25 3.46
N ALA A 528 -77.44 7.22 2.58
CA ALA A 528 -78.44 7.98 1.85
C ALA A 528 -79.27 7.09 0.90
N MET A 529 -78.64 6.12 0.23
CA MET A 529 -79.37 5.10 -0.56
C MET A 529 -80.42 4.37 0.28
N THR A 530 -80.04 3.95 1.49
CA THR A 530 -80.97 3.26 2.42
C THR A 530 -82.18 4.13 2.79
N GLN A 531 -81.96 5.44 3.00
CA GLN A 531 -83.05 6.37 3.32
C GLN A 531 -83.99 6.59 2.12
N VAL A 532 -83.42 6.72 0.92
CA VAL A 532 -84.18 6.91 -0.33
C VAL A 532 -84.98 5.65 -0.68
N GLU A 533 -84.42 4.45 -0.45
CA GLU A 533 -85.15 3.18 -0.56
C GLU A 533 -86.33 3.11 0.41
N GLY A 534 -86.15 3.58 1.66
CA GLY A 534 -87.23 3.70 2.63
C GLY A 534 -88.34 4.67 2.18
N LEU A 535 -87.97 5.79 1.53
CA LEU A 535 -88.92 6.72 0.94
C LEU A 535 -89.67 6.09 -0.24
N ALA A 536 -88.98 5.35 -1.10
CA ALA A 536 -89.59 4.62 -2.22
C ALA A 536 -90.63 3.61 -1.73
N ALA A 537 -90.29 2.82 -0.69
CA ALA A 537 -91.22 1.86 -0.06
C ALA A 537 -92.43 2.55 0.57
N SER A 538 -92.22 3.67 1.27
CA SER A 538 -93.30 4.46 1.86
C SER A 538 -94.24 5.01 0.79
N SER A 539 -93.70 5.42 -0.36
CA SER A 539 -94.45 5.94 -1.49
C SER A 539 -95.27 4.85 -2.19
N GLU A 540 -94.74 3.64 -2.30
CA GLU A 540 -95.47 2.47 -2.77
C GLU A 540 -96.66 2.13 -1.85
N GLN A 541 -96.44 2.17 -0.53
CA GLN A 541 -97.50 1.95 0.45
C GLN A 541 -98.59 3.03 0.38
N ILE A 542 -98.24 4.31 0.21
CA ILE A 542 -99.21 5.38 -0.01
C ILE A 542 -99.99 5.14 -1.30
N GLY A 543 -99.32 4.74 -2.38
CA GLY A 543 -99.98 4.34 -3.63
C GLY A 543 -101.05 3.25 -3.41
N SER A 544 -100.73 2.20 -2.64
CA SER A 544 -101.72 1.15 -2.32
C SER A 544 -102.91 1.67 -1.50
N VAL A 545 -102.68 2.61 -0.58
CA VAL A 545 -103.74 3.22 0.22
C VAL A 545 -104.65 4.08 -0.64
N LEU A 546 -104.09 4.84 -1.60
CA LEU A 546 -104.86 5.65 -2.53
C LEU A 546 -105.77 4.80 -3.42
N GLU A 547 -105.31 3.63 -3.88
CA GLU A 547 -106.17 2.70 -4.64
C GLU A 547 -107.35 2.20 -3.80
N VAL A 548 -107.16 1.94 -2.50
CA VAL A 548 -108.27 1.60 -1.59
C VAL A 548 -109.25 2.77 -1.43
N ILE A 549 -108.75 3.99 -1.26
CA ILE A 549 -109.61 5.19 -1.12
C ILE A 549 -110.39 5.44 -2.42
N ARG A 550 -109.74 5.30 -3.58
CA ARG A 550 -110.39 5.39 -4.89
C ARG A 550 -111.52 4.39 -5.02
N ALA A 551 -111.27 3.13 -4.65
CA ALA A 551 -112.28 2.07 -4.66
C ALA A 551 -113.46 2.39 -3.72
N ILE A 552 -113.19 2.92 -2.52
CA ILE A 552 -114.23 3.37 -1.57
C ILE A 552 -115.03 4.54 -2.15
N ALA A 553 -114.37 5.53 -2.74
CA ALA A 553 -115.04 6.68 -3.34
C ALA A 553 -115.90 6.26 -4.55
N GLU A 554 -115.44 5.29 -5.35
CA GLU A 554 -116.22 4.70 -6.45
C GLU A 554 -117.44 3.94 -5.97
N GLN A 555 -117.28 3.10 -4.94
CA GLN A 555 -118.39 2.44 -4.28
C GLN A 555 -119.38 3.45 -3.68
N THR A 556 -118.89 4.51 -3.06
CA THR A 556 -119.72 5.57 -2.46
C THR A 556 -120.50 6.33 -3.54
N ASN A 557 -119.86 6.63 -4.68
CA ASN A 557 -120.50 7.26 -5.83
C ASN A 557 -121.62 6.38 -6.41
N LEU A 558 -121.39 5.06 -6.52
CA LEU A 558 -122.39 4.09 -6.96
C LEU A 558 -123.55 3.93 -5.97
N LEU A 559 -123.25 3.88 -4.65
CA LEU A 559 -124.26 3.83 -3.59
C LEU A 559 -125.13 5.09 -3.59
N ALA A 560 -124.50 6.27 -3.72
CA ALA A 560 -125.18 7.55 -3.79
C ALA A 560 -126.04 7.68 -5.06
N LEU A 561 -125.56 7.18 -6.20
CA LEU A 561 -126.34 7.10 -7.43
C LEU A 561 -127.59 6.23 -7.24
N ASN A 562 -127.46 5.04 -6.65
CA ASN A 562 -128.58 4.16 -6.37
C ASN A 562 -129.59 4.81 -5.40
N ALA A 563 -129.10 5.52 -4.38
CA ALA A 563 -129.95 6.26 -3.45
C ALA A 563 -130.68 7.45 -4.12
N ALA A 564 -130.01 8.18 -5.03
CA ALA A 564 -130.63 9.27 -5.79
C ALA A 564 -131.72 8.75 -6.75
N ILE A 565 -131.49 7.59 -7.39
CA ILE A 565 -132.49 6.91 -8.24
C ILE A 565 -133.72 6.53 -7.41
N GLU A 566 -133.53 5.91 -6.24
CA GLU A 566 -134.64 5.47 -5.38
C GLU A 566 -135.38 6.67 -4.74
N ALA A 567 -134.66 7.75 -4.42
CA ALA A 567 -135.26 9.01 -3.95
C ALA A 567 -136.09 9.71 -5.03
N ALA A 568 -135.65 9.71 -6.29
CA ALA A 568 -136.43 10.19 -7.43
C ALA A 568 -137.69 9.33 -7.66
N ARG A 569 -137.60 8.02 -7.41
CA ARG A 569 -138.71 7.05 -7.49
C ARG A 569 -139.79 7.29 -6.43
N ALA A 570 -139.42 7.81 -5.26
CA ALA A 570 -140.33 8.16 -4.16
C ALA A 570 -141.06 9.52 -4.35
N GLY A 571 -140.80 10.25 -5.44
CA GLY A 571 -141.50 11.49 -5.78
C GLY A 571 -141.29 12.62 -4.75
N GLU A 572 -142.35 13.35 -4.41
CA GLU A 572 -142.31 14.49 -3.46
C GLU A 572 -141.79 14.09 -2.06
N ALA A 573 -142.03 12.86 -1.61
CA ALA A 573 -141.57 12.37 -0.31
C ALA A 573 -140.05 12.11 -0.25
N GLY A 574 -139.42 11.84 -1.41
CA GLY A 574 -137.99 11.54 -1.52
C GLY A 574 -137.10 12.77 -1.77
N ARG A 575 -137.68 13.96 -1.94
CA ARG A 575 -136.97 15.16 -2.40
C ARG A 575 -135.79 15.57 -1.50
N GLY A 576 -135.95 15.46 -0.17
CA GLY A 576 -134.87 15.72 0.78
C GLY A 576 -133.73 14.70 0.71
N PHE A 577 -134.07 13.42 0.50
CA PHE A 577 -133.09 12.35 0.33
C PHE A 577 -132.34 12.44 -1.01
N ALA A 578 -133.02 12.87 -2.08
CA ALA A 578 -132.40 13.07 -3.40
C ALA A 578 -131.30 14.14 -3.34
N VAL A 579 -131.55 15.27 -2.66
CA VAL A 579 -130.55 16.34 -2.49
C VAL A 579 -129.33 15.84 -1.70
N VAL A 580 -129.54 15.07 -0.62
CA VAL A 580 -128.43 14.49 0.15
C VAL A 580 -127.66 13.45 -0.67
N ALA A 581 -128.36 12.60 -1.44
CA ALA A 581 -127.72 11.61 -2.30
C ALA A 581 -126.89 12.25 -3.42
N ASP A 582 -127.38 13.32 -4.05
CA ASP A 582 -126.62 14.08 -5.04
C ASP A 582 -125.40 14.80 -4.42
N GLU A 583 -125.52 15.32 -3.19
CA GLU A 583 -124.39 15.92 -2.47
C GLU A 583 -123.32 14.87 -2.10
N VAL A 584 -123.73 13.69 -1.63
CA VAL A 584 -122.82 12.56 -1.37
C VAL A 584 -122.17 12.08 -2.67
N ARG A 585 -122.92 12.03 -3.78
CA ARG A 585 -122.38 11.67 -5.10
C ARG A 585 -121.32 12.68 -5.57
N ASN A 586 -121.60 13.97 -5.41
CA ASN A 586 -120.66 15.03 -5.75
C ASN A 586 -119.41 15.00 -4.86
N LEU A 587 -119.57 14.72 -3.56
CA LEU A 587 -118.46 14.54 -2.62
C LEU A 587 -117.60 13.31 -2.99
N ALA A 588 -118.23 12.19 -3.37
CA ALA A 588 -117.54 10.99 -3.81
C ALA A 588 -116.74 11.23 -5.11
N LYS A 589 -117.33 11.94 -6.08
CA LYS A 589 -116.62 12.37 -7.29
C LYS A 589 -115.43 13.28 -6.99
N ARG A 590 -115.63 14.32 -6.16
CA ARG A 590 -114.53 15.19 -5.71
C ARG A 590 -113.43 14.42 -4.99
N THR A 591 -113.78 13.39 -4.22
CA THR A 591 -112.81 12.51 -3.56
C THR A 591 -112.02 11.69 -4.59
N GLN A 592 -112.67 11.14 -5.63
CA GLN A 592 -111.95 10.45 -6.71
C GLN A 592 -111.00 11.39 -7.46
N ASP A 593 -111.45 12.59 -7.82
CA ASP A 593 -110.64 13.58 -8.52
C ASP A 593 -109.40 13.96 -7.68
N SER A 594 -109.57 14.19 -6.37
CA SER A 594 -108.44 14.47 -5.46
C SER A 594 -107.51 13.26 -5.26
N VAL A 595 -108.04 12.03 -5.20
CA VAL A 595 -107.20 10.82 -5.09
C VAL A 595 -106.36 10.63 -6.35
N GLU A 596 -106.92 10.93 -7.53
CA GLU A 596 -106.20 10.88 -8.81
C GLU A 596 -105.08 11.94 -8.88
N GLU A 597 -105.34 13.17 -8.42
CA GLU A 597 -104.29 14.20 -8.30
C GLU A 597 -103.16 13.75 -7.35
N ILE A 598 -103.49 13.19 -6.18
CA ILE A 598 -102.46 12.68 -5.24
C ILE A 598 -101.71 11.50 -5.86
N ARG A 599 -102.39 10.59 -6.58
CA ARG A 599 -101.76 9.46 -7.28
C ARG A 599 -100.68 9.93 -8.24
N GLN A 600 -100.95 10.97 -9.04
CA GLN A 600 -99.96 11.55 -9.96
C GLN A 600 -98.75 12.14 -9.22
N VAL A 601 -98.96 12.79 -8.07
CA VAL A 601 -97.86 13.28 -7.22
C VAL A 601 -97.01 12.12 -6.69
N ILE A 602 -97.65 11.02 -6.25
CA ILE A 602 -96.95 9.84 -5.75
C ILE A 602 -96.18 9.12 -6.85
N GLU A 603 -96.74 8.99 -8.06
CA GLU A 603 -96.02 8.44 -9.23
C GLU A 603 -94.80 9.30 -9.59
N GLY A 604 -94.96 10.63 -9.57
CA GLY A 604 -93.85 11.56 -9.74
C GLY A 604 -92.77 11.37 -8.68
N LEU A 605 -93.16 11.19 -7.42
CA LEU A 605 -92.24 10.97 -6.31
C LEU A 605 -91.52 9.63 -6.42
N GLN A 606 -92.21 8.55 -6.79
CA GLN A 606 -91.63 7.22 -7.05
C GLN A 606 -90.59 7.26 -8.17
N ASN A 607 -90.90 7.91 -9.30
CA ASN A 607 -89.96 8.08 -10.40
C ASN A 607 -88.74 8.92 -9.96
N GLY A 608 -88.96 10.03 -9.24
CA GLY A 608 -87.90 10.85 -8.68
C GLY A 608 -86.98 10.07 -7.73
N THR A 609 -87.53 9.24 -6.84
CA THR A 609 -86.72 8.37 -5.96
C THR A 609 -85.88 7.37 -6.76
N ARG A 610 -86.40 6.76 -7.83
CA ARG A 610 -85.62 5.82 -8.67
C ARG A 610 -84.45 6.51 -9.38
N GLU A 611 -84.67 7.72 -9.89
CA GLU A 611 -83.60 8.51 -10.50
C GLU A 611 -82.50 8.84 -9.49
N VAL A 612 -82.88 9.24 -8.26
CA VAL A 612 -81.93 9.50 -7.17
C VAL A 612 -81.14 8.26 -6.78
N VAL A 613 -81.78 7.10 -6.63
CA VAL A 613 -81.07 5.83 -6.34
C VAL A 613 -80.06 5.49 -7.44
N THR A 614 -80.45 5.63 -8.70
CA THR A 614 -79.56 5.37 -9.85
C THR A 614 -78.35 6.30 -9.84
N ALA A 615 -78.57 7.60 -9.60
CA ALA A 615 -77.51 8.59 -9.49
C ALA A 615 -76.57 8.30 -8.30
N MET A 616 -77.11 7.87 -7.16
CA MET A 616 -76.31 7.47 -6.01
C MET A 616 -75.51 6.20 -6.26
N HIS A 617 -76.05 5.21 -6.97
CA HIS A 617 -75.28 4.01 -7.32
C HIS A 617 -74.08 4.37 -8.22
N SER A 618 -74.30 5.22 -9.23
CA SER A 618 -73.24 5.72 -10.11
C SER A 618 -72.17 6.50 -9.34
N SER A 619 -72.56 7.42 -8.46
CA SER A 619 -71.61 8.21 -7.69
C SER A 619 -70.82 7.35 -6.68
N HIS A 620 -71.41 6.28 -6.15
CA HIS A 620 -70.72 5.34 -5.26
C HIS A 620 -69.67 4.53 -6.03
N GLN A 621 -70.02 4.05 -7.22
CA GLN A 621 -69.07 3.38 -8.11
C GLN A 621 -67.92 4.32 -8.51
N GLN A 622 -68.20 5.61 -8.72
CA GLN A 622 -67.18 6.60 -9.04
C GLN A 622 -66.26 6.94 -7.84
N ALA A 623 -66.80 6.94 -6.62
CA ALA A 623 -66.00 7.04 -5.40
C ALA A 623 -65.05 5.85 -5.27
N GLN A 624 -65.52 4.62 -5.50
CA GLN A 624 -64.67 3.42 -5.50
C GLN A 624 -63.58 3.47 -6.59
N GLY A 625 -63.92 3.93 -7.81
CA GLY A 625 -62.93 4.14 -8.86
C GLY A 625 -61.86 5.16 -8.49
N SER A 626 -62.23 6.20 -7.74
CA SER A 626 -61.30 7.21 -7.23
C SER A 626 -60.30 6.63 -6.23
N VAL A 627 -60.72 5.66 -5.39
CA VAL A 627 -59.79 4.92 -4.50
C VAL A 627 -58.70 4.21 -5.29
N SER A 628 -59.07 3.51 -6.38
CA SER A 628 -58.08 2.82 -7.22
C SER A 628 -57.09 3.79 -7.88
N GLN A 629 -57.56 4.97 -8.31
CA GLN A 629 -56.69 6.01 -8.87
C GLN A 629 -55.71 6.54 -7.82
N VAL A 630 -56.17 6.68 -6.57
CA VAL A 630 -55.36 7.09 -5.43
C VAL A 630 -54.27 6.05 -5.12
N GLU A 631 -54.59 4.75 -5.12
CA GLU A 631 -53.59 3.69 -4.92
C GLU A 631 -52.45 3.75 -5.95
N GLN A 632 -52.76 4.06 -7.21
CA GLN A 632 -51.74 4.25 -8.25
C GLN A 632 -50.86 5.47 -7.96
N ALA A 633 -51.44 6.55 -7.45
CA ALA A 633 -50.69 7.75 -7.05
C ALA A 633 -49.76 7.47 -5.85
N VAL A 634 -50.22 6.68 -4.86
CA VAL A 634 -49.38 6.22 -3.73
C VAL A 634 -48.16 5.46 -4.25
N ALA A 635 -48.37 4.48 -5.13
CA ALA A 635 -47.28 3.69 -5.70
C ALA A 635 -46.29 4.56 -6.51
N ALA A 636 -46.77 5.59 -7.21
CA ALA A 636 -45.93 6.53 -7.92
C ALA A 636 -45.07 7.38 -6.97
N LEU A 637 -45.66 7.93 -5.90
CA LEU A 637 -44.93 8.70 -4.89
C LEU A 637 -43.90 7.85 -4.14
N GLN A 638 -44.22 6.60 -3.81
CA GLN A 638 -43.26 5.68 -3.18
C GLN A 638 -42.02 5.46 -4.06
N ARG A 639 -42.21 5.21 -5.37
CA ARG A 639 -41.09 5.09 -6.32
C ARG A 639 -40.28 6.39 -6.45
N ILE A 640 -40.93 7.55 -6.36
CA ILE A 640 -40.22 8.85 -6.33
C ILE A 640 -39.37 8.95 -5.07
N GLY A 641 -39.92 8.59 -3.90
CA GLY A 641 -39.16 8.58 -2.64
C GLY A 641 -37.94 7.66 -2.68
N GLU A 642 -38.10 6.44 -3.21
CA GLU A 642 -36.98 5.51 -3.43
C GLU A 642 -35.91 6.10 -4.35
N ALA A 643 -36.31 6.68 -5.49
CA ALA A 643 -35.37 7.30 -6.43
C ALA A 643 -34.64 8.50 -5.84
N VAL A 644 -35.34 9.32 -5.04
CA VAL A 644 -34.75 10.45 -4.32
C VAL A 644 -33.75 9.97 -3.26
N GLY A 645 -34.04 8.86 -2.57
CA GLY A 645 -33.10 8.22 -1.66
C GLY A 645 -31.79 7.84 -2.35
N VAL A 646 -31.88 7.19 -3.51
CA VAL A 646 -30.70 6.86 -4.33
C VAL A 646 -29.92 8.11 -4.74
N ILE A 647 -30.60 9.19 -5.14
CA ILE A 647 -29.95 10.46 -5.50
C ILE A 647 -29.20 11.06 -4.30
N ASN A 648 -29.79 11.02 -3.10
CA ASN A 648 -29.14 11.51 -1.88
C ASN A 648 -27.86 10.71 -1.59
N ASP A 649 -27.91 9.38 -1.71
CA ASP A 649 -26.75 8.52 -1.49
C ASP A 649 -25.64 8.75 -2.54
N MET A 650 -26.02 8.93 -3.81
CA MET A 650 -25.08 9.29 -4.88
C MET A 650 -24.40 10.63 -4.60
N ASN A 651 -25.14 11.64 -4.13
CA ASN A 651 -24.56 12.94 -3.81
C ASN A 651 -23.58 12.88 -2.64
N LEU A 652 -23.86 12.04 -1.62
CA LEU A 652 -22.90 11.80 -0.53
C LEU A 652 -21.61 11.15 -1.04
N GLN A 653 -21.71 10.19 -1.96
CA GLN A 653 -20.54 9.58 -2.59
C GLN A 653 -19.75 10.57 -3.45
N ILE A 654 -20.42 11.42 -4.24
CA ILE A 654 -19.77 12.46 -5.04
C ILE A 654 -19.04 13.45 -4.14
N ALA A 655 -19.64 13.88 -3.04
CA ALA A 655 -19.00 14.78 -2.08
C ALA A 655 -17.73 14.15 -1.48
N SER A 656 -17.80 12.90 -1.04
CA SER A 656 -16.65 12.17 -0.51
C SER A 656 -15.53 12.00 -1.55
N ALA A 657 -15.89 11.65 -2.80
CA ALA A 657 -14.91 11.50 -3.87
C ALA A 657 -14.24 12.85 -4.23
N ALA A 658 -14.99 13.94 -4.16
CA ALA A 658 -14.47 15.27 -4.39
C ALA A 658 -13.53 15.74 -3.25
N GLU A 659 -13.85 15.41 -1.99
CA GLU A 659 -12.91 15.65 -0.87
C GLU A 659 -11.60 14.88 -1.05
N GLU A 660 -11.67 13.62 -1.48
CA GLU A 660 -10.49 12.80 -1.79
C GLU A 660 -9.67 13.40 -2.94
N GLN A 661 -10.33 13.84 -4.02
CA GLN A 661 -9.67 14.54 -5.13
C GLN A 661 -8.94 15.81 -4.67
N SER A 662 -9.54 16.59 -3.75
CA SER A 662 -8.88 17.77 -3.19
C SER A 662 -7.62 17.40 -2.39
N ALA A 663 -7.68 16.33 -1.59
CA ALA A 663 -6.53 15.85 -0.82
C ALA A 663 -5.38 15.39 -1.73
N VAL A 664 -5.71 14.66 -2.81
CA VAL A 664 -4.73 14.24 -3.83
C VAL A 664 -4.12 15.45 -4.54
N ALA A 665 -4.92 16.46 -4.89
CA ALA A 665 -4.42 17.69 -5.52
C ALA A 665 -3.48 18.49 -4.59
N GLU A 666 -3.74 18.51 -3.29
CA GLU A 666 -2.80 19.10 -2.31
C GLU A 666 -1.50 18.30 -2.21
N GLU A 667 -1.56 16.97 -2.26
CA GLU A 667 -0.38 16.12 -2.25
C GLU A 667 0.47 16.32 -3.51
N ILE A 668 -0.15 16.39 -4.69
CA ILE A 668 0.52 16.73 -5.93
C ILE A 668 1.22 18.09 -5.79
N ASN A 669 0.56 19.10 -5.22
CA ASN A 669 1.15 20.42 -5.02
C ASN A 669 2.40 20.35 -4.11
N ARG A 670 2.37 19.57 -3.02
CA ARG A 670 3.54 19.30 -2.18
C ARG A 670 4.68 18.61 -2.94
N ASN A 671 4.35 17.60 -3.75
CA ASN A 671 5.35 16.88 -4.55
C ASN A 671 5.98 17.80 -5.61
N VAL A 672 5.18 18.64 -6.26
CA VAL A 672 5.64 19.63 -7.24
C VAL A 672 6.58 20.65 -6.60
N ALA A 673 6.32 21.09 -5.38
CA ALA A 673 7.25 21.93 -4.62
C ALA A 673 8.59 21.23 -4.36
N GLY A 674 8.58 19.94 -3.99
CA GLY A 674 9.80 19.15 -3.84
C GLY A 674 10.60 19.00 -5.15
N ILE A 675 9.91 18.79 -6.28
CA ILE A 675 10.55 18.71 -7.60
C ILE A 675 11.17 20.06 -7.99
N ARG A 676 10.50 21.18 -7.67
CA ARG A 676 11.02 22.53 -7.87
C ARG A 676 12.35 22.73 -7.15
N ASP A 677 12.44 22.37 -5.87
CA ASP A 677 13.67 22.50 -5.07
C ASP A 677 14.81 21.67 -5.65
N VAL A 678 14.52 20.44 -6.09
CA VAL A 678 15.49 19.56 -6.75
C VAL A 678 15.95 20.17 -8.08
N THR A 679 15.04 20.76 -8.86
CA THR A 679 15.34 21.38 -10.15
C THR A 679 16.22 22.62 -9.98
N GLU A 680 15.97 23.43 -8.94
CA GLU A 680 16.81 24.56 -8.57
C GLU A 680 18.21 24.12 -8.14
N SER A 681 18.31 23.07 -7.33
CA SER A 681 19.60 22.47 -6.94
C SER A 681 20.38 21.95 -8.14
N LEU A 682 19.73 21.22 -9.06
CA LEU A 682 20.37 20.70 -10.28
C LEU A 682 20.84 21.83 -11.20
N SER A 683 20.06 22.90 -11.31
CA SER A 683 20.45 24.09 -12.07
C SER A 683 21.73 24.71 -11.48
N GLY A 684 21.82 24.81 -10.15
CA GLY A 684 23.03 25.26 -9.45
C GLY A 684 24.24 24.35 -9.70
N GLN A 685 24.06 23.03 -9.60
CA GLN A 685 25.12 22.06 -9.87
C GLN A 685 25.59 22.08 -11.32
N ALA A 686 24.68 22.26 -12.29
CA ALA A 686 25.05 22.41 -13.70
C ALA A 686 25.89 23.67 -13.93
N GLN A 687 25.54 24.78 -13.26
CA GLN A 687 26.32 26.02 -13.31
C GLN A 687 27.73 25.84 -12.73
N GLU A 688 27.85 25.15 -11.59
CA GLU A 688 29.14 24.82 -10.96
C GLU A 688 29.99 23.91 -11.86
N SER A 689 29.38 22.87 -12.44
CA SER A 689 30.04 21.97 -13.39
C SER A 689 30.56 22.69 -14.63
N ALA A 690 29.80 23.66 -15.17
CA ALA A 690 30.26 24.51 -16.27
C ALA A 690 31.48 25.35 -15.86
N GLN A 691 31.51 25.89 -14.63
CA GLN A 691 32.64 26.66 -14.11
C GLN A 691 33.89 25.81 -13.88
N ILE A 692 33.73 24.58 -13.36
CA ILE A 692 34.82 23.62 -13.21
C ILE A 692 35.39 23.24 -14.58
N SER A 693 34.51 22.98 -15.56
CA SER A 693 34.90 22.64 -16.93
C SER A 693 35.69 23.78 -17.58
N GLN A 694 35.29 25.04 -17.35
CA GLN A 694 36.05 26.21 -17.80
C GLN A 694 37.45 26.26 -17.16
N SER A 695 37.54 26.01 -15.86
CA SER A 695 38.82 25.99 -15.13
C SER A 695 39.75 24.88 -15.61
N LEU A 696 39.20 23.71 -15.95
CA LEU A 696 39.95 22.61 -16.57
C LEU A 696 40.45 22.98 -17.97
N ASN A 697 39.65 23.68 -18.76
CA ASN A 697 40.06 24.17 -20.07
C ASN A 697 41.24 25.14 -19.94
N ASP A 698 41.17 26.09 -19.00
CA ASP A 698 42.25 27.05 -18.74
C ASP A 698 43.54 26.34 -18.30
N LEU A 699 43.44 25.33 -17.42
CA LEU A 699 44.58 24.52 -16.98
C LEU A 699 45.17 23.71 -18.14
N ALA A 700 44.32 23.08 -18.97
CA ALA A 700 44.76 22.34 -20.15
C ALA A 700 45.47 23.26 -21.16
N ASN A 701 44.95 24.48 -21.38
CA ASN A 701 45.61 25.48 -22.22
C ASN A 701 46.98 25.90 -21.66
N HIS A 702 47.08 26.07 -20.34
CA HIS A 702 48.35 26.37 -19.69
C HIS A 702 49.37 25.22 -19.86
N GLN A 703 48.95 23.97 -19.62
CA GLN A 703 49.79 22.78 -19.82
C GLN A 703 50.20 22.60 -21.28
N GLN A 704 49.29 22.85 -22.23
CA GLN A 704 49.58 22.83 -23.66
C GLN A 704 50.64 23.87 -24.02
N GLY A 705 50.59 25.06 -23.41
CA GLY A 705 51.61 26.11 -23.57
C GLY A 705 52.98 25.68 -23.04
N LEU A 706 53.03 25.04 -21.87
CA LEU A 706 54.27 24.47 -21.32
C LEU A 706 54.84 23.35 -22.20
N MET A 707 53.99 22.44 -22.69
CA MET A 707 54.41 21.36 -23.58
C MET A 707 54.81 21.86 -24.97
N GLY A 708 54.26 23.01 -25.41
CA GLY A 708 54.63 23.67 -26.67
C GLY A 708 56.07 24.20 -26.70
N GLN A 709 56.74 24.31 -25.55
CA GLN A 709 58.16 24.69 -25.45
C GLN A 709 59.09 23.53 -25.86
N PHE A 710 58.59 22.30 -25.92
CA PHE A 710 59.38 21.15 -26.34
C PHE A 710 59.10 20.80 -27.81
N ARG A 711 60.17 20.67 -28.59
CA ARG A 711 60.09 20.16 -29.96
C ARG A 711 60.46 18.68 -29.96
N VAL A 712 59.50 17.82 -30.30
CA VAL A 712 59.59 16.34 -30.25
C VAL A 712 59.16 15.67 -31.55
#